data_AF-S6A1Z1-F1
#
_entry.id   AF-S6A1Z1-F1
#
_cell.length_a   1.000
_cell.length_b   1.000
_cell.length_c   1.000
_cell.angle_alpha   90.00
_cell.angle_beta   90.00
_cell.angle_gamma   90.00
#
_symmetry.space_group_name_H-M   'P 1'
#
loop_
_entity.id
_entity.type
_entity.pdbx_description
1 polymer ?
#
loop_
_entity_poly.entity_id
_entity_poly.type
_entity_poly.pdbx_seq_one_letter_code
_entity_poly.pdbx_strand_id
1 'polypeptide(L)'
;MNLEIAFYVIFCYNNVEGDDIMKKYRYIIFAVFAMNLVSCKPSIFSSLFSKIKIKAGPEFNVNAGTLDVRLSSYLSAKKIIEDISKDEKFAKSKIFEYPGYRGEGSAFLIRYPITGLDLDMSKNFNAVKEAEKEISVALEEKSFTFTNPPKYTQEIDLGILPNINIPVSGEFNHEVDIKEIVVPVNIGPFEKAEIEDGNLTFTIDVPPSWTGITFDYSKIKITQDGEGLDITLNSEGKASLKDKVISKNNVKVSGKIGIKGKNATYKSGQKTNSNFEIKIEKFKYVEVKMPDNFSPKVTKKTPVSDDLKKWVEKVHFEELSTSITVKNNLPEGNDIKITVSSEAFGINKENCENKKNDATFVAKSEEHTETIKRKNFDFIPKDKADIDFTVDMTVGEYSESSKTLKIKNVEAGKTVSFGGNIKVTPDWEFVVINPNENGIFKGSYPKAQSDNINLGGFEEFQKKGIRLNNVKGYVYISSDILSNKNTDLNGKVVLDYFNDEEKKEEKSYLLGTENGYEKVKFVPPLPDFFYNANNGSVYSGSLPEASKEADLSEPFGKDSTNFKFNYELKLSGITIYKKDIKDNDGKTSKISGDLLLVIPLSFNTAKDIVLGKVDGSGDFFKRPDSGNGLIDKATKAVKEVVLKLDYYNGSGISLDAVLTGKNGKFKKNVQLKPGKGLVSVEITEEDIADINKTYPFVVDMEVVAPKGSHAVSLEKPVTVSPSVSVKLEINETVNVNLK
;
A
#
# COMPACT_ATOMS: atom_id res chain seq x y z
N MET A 1 -43.87 -68.79 42.08
CA MET A 1 -42.58 -69.01 42.77
C MET A 1 -41.72 -67.80 42.42
N ASN A 2 -41.25 -67.01 43.39
CA ASN A 2 -40.44 -65.82 43.08
C ASN A 2 -39.02 -66.28 42.78
N LEU A 3 -38.67 -66.37 41.49
CA LEU A 3 -37.29 -66.58 41.09
C LEU A 3 -36.62 -65.21 41.01
N GLU A 4 -35.73 -64.93 41.95
CA GLU A 4 -34.87 -63.76 41.90
C GLU A 4 -33.68 -64.09 41.00
N ILE A 5 -33.78 -63.76 39.71
CA ILE A 5 -32.63 -63.87 38.80
C ILE A 5 -31.85 -62.57 38.88
N ALA A 6 -30.77 -62.56 39.67
CA ALA A 6 -29.81 -61.48 39.68
C ALA A 6 -28.86 -61.62 38.48
N PHE A 7 -29.11 -60.86 37.41
CA PHE A 7 -28.11 -60.68 36.36
C PHE A 7 -27.14 -59.57 36.79
N TYR A 8 -25.96 -59.95 37.27
CA TYR A 8 -24.83 -59.02 37.34
C TYR A 8 -24.20 -58.93 35.96
N VAL A 9 -24.58 -57.91 35.20
CA VAL A 9 -23.88 -57.57 33.96
C VAL A 9 -23.16 -56.25 34.17
N ILE A 10 -21.85 -56.33 34.37
CA ILE A 10 -20.95 -55.17 34.39
C ILE A 10 -20.64 -54.85 32.93
N PHE A 11 -21.13 -53.74 32.44
CA PHE A 11 -20.74 -53.21 31.13
C PHE A 11 -19.79 -52.04 31.34
N CYS A 12 -18.49 -52.27 31.14
CA CYS A 12 -17.53 -51.19 30.98
C CYS A 12 -17.44 -50.88 29.48
N TYR A 13 -17.94 -49.72 29.04
CA TYR A 13 -17.73 -49.27 27.66
C TYR A 13 -17.28 -47.82 27.61
N ASN A 14 -16.24 -47.59 26.82
CA ASN A 14 -15.77 -46.27 26.41
C ASN A 14 -16.44 -45.92 25.07
N ASN A 15 -17.03 -44.72 24.99
CA ASN A 15 -17.61 -44.09 23.80
C ASN A 15 -18.68 -44.89 23.05
N VAL A 16 -19.95 -44.70 23.41
CA VAL A 16 -21.08 -45.20 22.61
C VAL A 16 -22.23 -44.18 22.61
N GLU A 17 -22.79 -43.90 21.42
CA GLU A 17 -23.99 -43.09 21.25
C GLU A 17 -25.24 -43.80 21.81
N GLY A 18 -26.17 -43.02 22.38
CA GLY A 18 -27.29 -43.53 23.21
C GLY A 18 -28.19 -44.59 22.56
N ASP A 19 -28.23 -44.67 21.23
CA ASP A 19 -29.08 -45.60 20.48
C ASP A 19 -28.59 -47.07 20.52
N ASP A 20 -27.30 -47.30 20.73
CA ASP A 20 -26.71 -48.66 20.74
C ASP A 20 -26.92 -49.37 22.09
N ILE A 21 -27.20 -48.62 23.15
CA ILE A 21 -27.47 -49.12 24.51
C ILE A 21 -28.88 -49.74 24.58
N MET A 22 -29.87 -49.08 23.98
CA MET A 22 -31.25 -49.60 23.85
C MET A 22 -31.31 -50.88 23.03
N LYS A 23 -30.51 -50.99 21.96
CA LYS A 23 -30.40 -52.23 21.16
C LYS A 23 -29.84 -53.38 21.98
N LYS A 24 -28.83 -53.15 22.82
CA LYS A 24 -28.15 -54.21 23.60
C LYS A 24 -28.89 -54.65 24.86
N TYR A 25 -29.63 -53.76 25.52
CA TYR A 25 -30.56 -54.16 26.59
C TYR A 25 -31.77 -54.91 26.03
N ARG A 26 -32.27 -54.50 24.84
CA ARG A 26 -33.22 -55.33 24.06
C ARG A 26 -32.64 -56.70 23.76
N TYR A 27 -31.35 -56.85 23.42
CA TYR A 27 -30.70 -58.15 23.24
C TYR A 27 -30.62 -58.99 24.52
N ILE A 28 -30.50 -58.42 25.72
CA ILE A 28 -30.57 -59.19 26.98
C ILE A 28 -32.00 -59.70 27.22
N ILE A 29 -33.01 -58.84 27.03
CA ILE A 29 -34.41 -59.25 27.09
C ILE A 29 -34.70 -60.32 26.01
N PHE A 30 -34.16 -60.15 24.80
CA PHE A 30 -34.24 -61.12 23.72
C PHE A 30 -33.46 -62.39 24.00
N ALA A 31 -32.34 -62.36 24.73
CA ALA A 31 -31.57 -63.53 25.12
C ALA A 31 -32.31 -64.33 26.21
N VAL A 32 -32.96 -63.64 27.15
CA VAL A 32 -33.90 -64.26 28.09
C VAL A 32 -35.11 -64.86 27.34
N PHE A 33 -35.58 -64.19 26.28
CA PHE A 33 -36.65 -64.71 25.39
C PHE A 33 -36.18 -65.88 24.49
N ALA A 34 -34.94 -65.87 24.02
CA ALA A 34 -34.35 -66.91 23.17
C ALA A 34 -33.97 -68.14 23.98
N MET A 35 -33.53 -67.98 25.24
CA MET A 35 -33.42 -69.07 26.21
C MET A 35 -34.79 -69.74 26.48
N ASN A 36 -35.90 -69.03 26.29
CA ASN A 36 -37.25 -69.63 26.33
C ASN A 36 -37.60 -70.42 25.05
N LEU A 37 -37.06 -70.06 23.88
CA LEU A 37 -37.33 -70.76 22.61
C LEU A 37 -36.55 -72.07 22.43
N VAL A 38 -35.42 -72.24 23.14
CA VAL A 38 -34.60 -73.48 23.08
C VAL A 38 -35.09 -74.56 24.09
N SER A 39 -36.10 -74.25 24.90
CA SER A 39 -36.73 -75.22 25.82
C SER A 39 -37.93 -75.90 25.15
N CYS A 40 -37.81 -77.18 24.83
CA CYS A 40 -38.91 -78.02 24.33
C CYS A 40 -39.98 -78.27 25.42
N LYS A 41 -40.77 -77.24 25.77
CA LYS A 41 -42.14 -77.28 26.35
C LYS A 41 -42.60 -75.85 26.69
N PRO A 42 -43.38 -75.19 25.81
CA PRO A 42 -43.77 -73.79 26.00
C PRO A 42 -44.73 -73.50 27.16
N SER A 43 -45.35 -74.52 27.79
CA SER A 43 -46.47 -74.33 28.74
C SER A 43 -46.08 -74.21 30.22
N ILE A 44 -44.82 -74.47 30.58
CA ILE A 44 -44.39 -74.46 31.99
C ILE A 44 -43.92 -73.07 32.44
N PHE A 45 -43.28 -72.29 31.56
CA PHE A 45 -42.78 -70.97 31.94
C PHE A 45 -43.87 -69.88 31.94
N SER A 46 -44.88 -69.96 31.07
CA SER A 46 -45.99 -68.98 31.03
C SER A 46 -46.94 -69.04 32.22
N SER A 47 -46.94 -70.15 32.99
CA SER A 47 -47.78 -70.31 34.18
C SER A 47 -47.04 -70.10 35.52
N LEU A 48 -45.71 -70.03 35.52
CA LEU A 48 -44.93 -69.98 36.78
C LEU A 48 -44.52 -68.58 37.24
N PHE A 49 -44.50 -67.57 36.35
CA PHE A 49 -43.99 -66.24 36.67
C PHE A 49 -44.89 -65.11 36.12
N SER A 50 -45.59 -64.42 37.01
CA SER A 50 -46.39 -63.24 36.65
C SER A 50 -45.60 -61.92 36.75
N LYS A 51 -44.44 -61.93 37.43
CA LYS A 51 -43.61 -60.76 37.71
C LYS A 51 -42.13 -61.11 37.68
N ILE A 52 -41.33 -60.29 36.99
CA ILE A 52 -39.86 -60.34 37.00
C ILE A 52 -39.34 -59.06 37.62
N LYS A 53 -38.50 -59.18 38.66
CA LYS A 53 -37.81 -58.03 39.27
C LYS A 53 -36.43 -57.89 38.67
N ILE A 54 -36.14 -56.73 38.09
CA ILE A 54 -34.83 -56.41 37.50
C ILE A 54 -34.16 -55.38 38.41
N LYS A 55 -33.03 -55.76 39.00
CA LYS A 55 -32.12 -54.86 39.70
C LYS A 55 -30.82 -54.72 38.93
N ALA A 56 -30.47 -53.50 38.53
CA ALA A 56 -29.22 -53.20 37.87
C ALA A 56 -28.72 -51.80 38.26
N GLY A 57 -27.40 -51.62 38.27
CA GLY A 57 -26.77 -50.33 38.56
C GLY A 57 -25.75 -49.94 37.49
N PRO A 58 -26.19 -49.69 36.25
CA PRO A 58 -25.27 -49.34 35.18
C PRO A 58 -24.61 -47.98 35.45
N GLU A 59 -23.33 -47.89 35.11
CA GLU A 59 -22.52 -46.66 35.20
C GLU A 59 -22.19 -46.18 33.79
N PHE A 60 -22.32 -44.87 33.56
CA PHE A 60 -22.08 -44.24 32.27
C PHE A 60 -21.10 -43.10 32.42
N ASN A 61 -20.03 -43.14 31.63
CA ASN A 61 -19.06 -42.05 31.53
C ASN A 61 -19.31 -41.25 30.26
N VAL A 62 -19.53 -39.95 30.41
CA VAL A 62 -19.88 -39.06 29.31
C VAL A 62 -19.03 -37.80 29.39
N ASN A 63 -18.45 -37.40 28.25
CA ASN A 63 -17.93 -36.05 28.07
C ASN A 63 -19.10 -35.14 27.64
N ALA A 64 -19.33 -34.10 28.44
CA ALA A 64 -20.45 -33.17 28.27
C ALA A 64 -20.10 -31.94 27.40
N GLY A 65 -18.97 -31.98 26.69
CA GLY A 65 -18.48 -30.94 25.80
C GLY A 65 -17.20 -30.27 26.32
N THR A 66 -16.68 -29.31 25.55
CA THR A 66 -15.54 -28.47 25.94
C THR A 66 -15.89 -27.01 25.68
N LEU A 67 -15.74 -26.18 26.70
CA LEU A 67 -15.77 -24.73 26.59
C LEU A 67 -14.33 -24.24 26.35
N ASP A 68 -14.08 -23.53 25.25
CA ASP A 68 -12.82 -22.83 24.98
C ASP A 68 -13.08 -21.32 25.02
N VAL A 69 -12.49 -20.63 26.01
CA VAL A 69 -12.52 -19.18 26.14
C VAL A 69 -11.13 -18.63 25.89
N ARG A 70 -11.00 -17.74 24.90
CA ARG A 70 -9.74 -17.06 24.60
C ARG A 70 -9.84 -15.60 24.99
N LEU A 71 -9.13 -15.20 26.04
CA LEU A 71 -9.10 -13.77 26.41
C LEU A 71 -8.49 -12.89 25.30
N SER A 72 -7.58 -13.45 24.50
CA SER A 72 -7.00 -12.79 23.33
C SER A 72 -8.00 -12.48 22.21
N SER A 73 -9.16 -13.15 22.12
CA SER A 73 -10.21 -12.80 21.15
C SER A 73 -10.90 -11.48 21.49
N TYR A 74 -10.67 -10.97 22.70
CA TYR A 74 -11.28 -9.75 23.20
C TYR A 74 -10.22 -8.68 23.54
N LEU A 75 -9.04 -9.09 24.03
CA LEU A 75 -7.96 -8.20 24.46
C LEU A 75 -6.64 -8.65 23.83
N SER A 76 -6.40 -8.26 22.58
CA SER A 76 -5.09 -8.40 21.91
C SER A 76 -4.85 -7.19 21.01
N ALA A 77 -3.58 -6.86 20.76
CA ALA A 77 -3.25 -5.79 19.82
C ALA A 77 -3.89 -6.08 18.46
N LYS A 78 -3.82 -7.33 18.00
CA LYS A 78 -4.44 -7.77 16.74
C LYS A 78 -5.95 -7.50 16.71
N LYS A 79 -6.69 -7.85 17.76
CA LYS A 79 -8.14 -7.62 17.83
C LYS A 79 -8.47 -6.13 17.84
N ILE A 80 -7.73 -5.35 18.63
CA ILE A 80 -7.88 -3.89 18.69
C ILE A 80 -7.60 -3.28 17.32
N ILE A 81 -6.56 -3.73 16.61
CA ILE A 81 -6.27 -3.32 15.24
C ILE A 81 -7.41 -3.73 14.31
N GLU A 82 -7.94 -4.94 14.37
CA GLU A 82 -9.08 -5.35 13.53
C GLU A 82 -10.31 -4.46 13.75
N ASP A 83 -10.59 -4.09 15.00
CA ASP A 83 -11.71 -3.21 15.36
C ASP A 83 -11.47 -1.75 14.92
N ILE A 84 -10.23 -1.28 14.98
CA ILE A 84 -9.84 0.11 14.69
C ILE A 84 -9.41 0.34 13.23
N SER A 85 -8.96 -0.70 12.51
CA SER A 85 -8.40 -0.61 11.15
C SER A 85 -9.40 -0.13 10.09
N LYS A 86 -10.68 -0.07 10.43
CA LYS A 86 -11.74 0.51 9.59
C LYS A 86 -11.89 2.02 9.78
N ASP A 87 -11.14 2.61 10.70
CA ASP A 87 -11.23 4.01 11.09
C ASP A 87 -9.97 4.78 10.65
N GLU A 88 -10.09 5.60 9.61
CA GLU A 88 -9.00 6.44 9.09
C GLU A 88 -8.40 7.38 10.16
N LYS A 89 -9.12 7.60 11.26
CA LYS A 89 -8.69 8.40 12.42
C LYS A 89 -7.42 7.87 13.09
N PHE A 90 -7.13 6.57 12.94
CA PHE A 90 -5.97 5.90 13.52
C PHE A 90 -4.85 5.63 12.50
N ALA A 91 -4.96 6.13 11.26
CA ALA A 91 -4.00 5.85 10.19
C ALA A 91 -2.54 6.22 10.55
N LYS A 92 -2.33 7.15 11.49
CA LYS A 92 -1.00 7.53 11.99
C LYS A 92 -0.51 6.71 13.18
N SER A 93 -1.40 6.01 13.89
CA SER A 93 -1.06 5.29 15.10
C SER A 93 -0.49 3.91 14.78
N LYS A 94 0.46 3.45 15.61
CA LYS A 94 0.95 2.08 15.58
C LYS A 94 0.65 1.35 16.87
N ILE A 95 0.18 0.10 16.74
CA ILE A 95 -0.25 -0.72 17.89
C ILE A 95 0.61 -1.98 17.94
N PHE A 96 1.18 -2.29 19.11
CA PHE A 96 2.11 -3.40 19.31
C PHE A 96 1.76 -4.22 20.55
N GLU A 97 2.12 -5.50 20.54
CA GLU A 97 2.06 -6.34 21.75
C GLU A 97 3.31 -6.13 22.59
N TYR A 98 3.14 -6.14 23.92
CA TYR A 98 4.23 -5.94 24.88
C TYR A 98 4.16 -6.96 26.02
N PRO A 99 4.59 -8.22 25.80
CA PRO A 99 4.49 -9.29 26.78
C PRO A 99 5.41 -9.12 28.01
N GLY A 100 6.41 -8.22 27.93
CA GLY A 100 7.44 -8.03 28.95
C GLY A 100 7.23 -6.84 29.91
N TYR A 101 5.98 -6.41 30.15
CA TYR A 101 5.72 -5.25 30.99
C TYR A 101 6.03 -5.52 32.49
N ARG A 102 7.27 -5.21 32.89
CA ARG A 102 7.79 -5.03 34.27
C ARG A 102 7.19 -5.92 35.38
N GLY A 103 6.98 -7.21 35.13
CA GLY A 103 6.47 -8.13 36.14
C GLY A 103 4.97 -7.98 36.48
N GLU A 104 4.23 -7.15 35.75
CA GLU A 104 2.78 -6.91 35.91
C GLU A 104 1.93 -7.64 34.85
N GLY A 105 2.54 -8.46 34.00
CA GLY A 105 1.85 -9.24 32.98
C GLY A 105 2.07 -8.71 31.56
N SER A 106 1.15 -9.03 30.66
CA SER A 106 1.20 -8.56 29.27
C SER A 106 0.57 -7.18 29.12
N ALA A 107 1.05 -6.38 28.17
CA ALA A 107 0.48 -5.09 27.81
C ALA A 107 0.38 -4.96 26.30
N PHE A 108 -0.26 -3.91 25.82
CA PHE A 108 -0.11 -3.43 24.45
C PHE A 108 0.24 -1.95 24.43
N LEU A 109 0.87 -1.54 23.34
CA LEU A 109 1.42 -0.21 23.14
C LEU A 109 0.64 0.48 22.04
N ILE A 110 0.21 1.72 22.27
CA ILE A 110 -0.33 2.59 21.22
C ILE A 110 0.61 3.77 21.06
N ARG A 111 1.32 3.83 19.94
CA ARG A 111 2.18 4.94 19.55
C ARG A 111 1.42 5.89 18.62
N TYR A 112 1.44 7.17 18.90
CA TYR A 112 0.96 8.23 18.02
C TYR A 112 2.07 9.27 17.75
N PRO A 113 2.40 9.56 16.48
CA PRO A 113 3.38 10.60 16.15
C PRO A 113 2.78 12.01 16.29
N ILE A 114 3.35 12.80 17.18
CA ILE A 114 3.02 14.22 17.43
C ILE A 114 3.59 15.12 16.33
N THR A 115 4.85 14.90 15.94
CA THR A 115 5.57 15.69 14.94
C THR A 115 6.74 14.90 14.33
N GLY A 116 7.12 15.22 13.09
CA GLY A 116 8.32 14.68 12.46
C GLY A 116 8.87 15.61 11.38
N LEU A 117 9.76 16.53 11.76
CA LEU A 117 10.37 17.49 10.84
C LEU A 117 11.87 17.22 10.69
N ASP A 118 12.31 17.10 9.44
CA ASP A 118 13.74 17.14 9.11
C ASP A 118 14.21 18.59 9.03
N LEU A 119 15.20 18.93 9.86
CA LEU A 119 15.79 20.25 9.96
C LEU A 119 16.79 20.51 8.83
N ASP A 120 17.22 19.48 8.10
CA ASP A 120 17.97 19.64 6.85
C ASP A 120 17.05 20.05 5.71
N MET A 121 16.99 21.36 5.44
CA MET A 121 16.12 21.95 4.42
C MET A 121 16.45 21.43 3.01
N SER A 122 17.66 20.91 2.76
CA SER A 122 18.06 20.33 1.47
C SER A 122 17.21 19.13 1.04
N LYS A 123 16.52 18.49 2.01
CA LYS A 123 15.61 17.35 1.77
C LYS A 123 14.17 17.78 1.50
N ASN A 124 13.82 19.04 1.74
CA ASN A 124 12.45 19.54 1.62
C ASN A 124 12.14 20.13 0.22
N PHE A 125 13.13 20.27 -0.66
CA PHE A 125 12.99 20.89 -1.99
C PHE A 125 12.98 19.87 -3.15
N ASN A 126 12.16 18.82 -3.04
CA ASN A 126 12.12 17.74 -4.04
C ASN A 126 11.70 18.20 -5.45
N ALA A 127 10.78 19.16 -5.56
CA ALA A 127 10.37 19.73 -6.85
C ALA A 127 11.56 20.25 -7.67
N VAL A 128 12.58 20.81 -7.00
CA VAL A 128 13.81 21.29 -7.65
C VAL A 128 14.60 20.11 -8.24
N LYS A 129 14.80 19.05 -7.46
CA LYS A 129 15.55 17.86 -7.89
C LYS A 129 14.83 17.11 -9.02
N GLU A 130 13.50 17.03 -8.95
CA GLU A 130 12.69 16.40 -9.99
C GLU A 130 12.69 17.20 -11.29
N ALA A 131 12.61 18.54 -11.20
CA ALA A 131 12.69 19.41 -12.37
C ALA A 131 14.06 19.31 -13.04
N GLU A 132 15.15 19.32 -12.25
CA GLU A 132 16.52 19.12 -12.72
C GLU A 132 16.67 17.78 -13.47
N LYS A 133 16.13 16.69 -12.91
CA LYS A 133 16.20 15.35 -13.52
C LYS A 133 15.49 15.32 -14.88
N GLU A 134 14.27 15.86 -14.96
CA GLU A 134 13.48 15.79 -16.19
C GLU A 134 14.01 16.69 -17.30
N ILE A 135 14.44 17.92 -16.98
CA ILE A 135 15.02 18.79 -18.00
C ILE A 135 16.42 18.31 -18.43
N SER A 136 17.14 17.57 -17.58
CA SER A 136 18.38 16.90 -17.99
C SER A 136 18.13 15.91 -19.14
N VAL A 137 16.99 15.19 -19.14
CA VAL A 137 16.58 14.33 -20.27
C VAL A 137 16.34 15.15 -21.53
N ALA A 138 15.66 16.30 -21.40
CA ALA A 138 15.45 17.22 -22.52
C ALA A 138 16.76 17.78 -23.08
N LEU A 139 17.80 17.91 -22.25
CA LEU A 139 19.15 18.37 -22.63
C LEU A 139 20.13 17.25 -23.01
N GLU A 140 19.78 15.96 -22.96
CA GLU A 140 20.63 14.90 -23.53
C GLU A 140 21.07 15.25 -24.97
N GLU A 141 22.20 14.76 -25.44
CA GLU A 141 22.68 15.12 -26.78
C GLU A 141 21.74 14.59 -27.88
N LYS A 142 21.25 15.49 -28.74
CA LYS A 142 20.49 15.19 -29.95
C LYS A 142 21.36 15.54 -31.14
N SER A 143 21.52 14.61 -32.06
CA SER A 143 22.38 14.77 -33.23
C SER A 143 21.65 14.31 -34.49
N PHE A 144 21.77 15.11 -35.54
CA PHE A 144 21.09 14.89 -36.82
C PHE A 144 22.07 15.09 -37.95
N THR A 145 22.09 14.16 -38.90
CA THR A 145 22.87 14.27 -40.14
C THR A 145 21.90 14.14 -41.31
N PHE A 146 21.99 15.07 -42.25
CA PHE A 146 21.15 15.12 -43.43
C PHE A 146 22.02 14.88 -44.66
N THR A 147 21.88 13.73 -45.31
CA THR A 147 22.74 13.31 -46.42
C THR A 147 21.96 13.25 -47.71
N ASN A 148 22.61 13.43 -48.85
CA ASN A 148 21.95 13.19 -50.14
C ASN A 148 21.53 11.72 -50.30
N PRO A 149 20.42 11.45 -51.03
CA PRO A 149 20.06 10.09 -51.38
C PRO A 149 21.17 9.48 -52.24
N PRO A 150 21.38 8.15 -52.16
CA PRO A 150 22.24 7.49 -53.13
C PRO A 150 21.66 7.67 -54.54
N LYS A 151 22.54 7.78 -55.53
CA LYS A 151 22.16 7.72 -56.94
C LYS A 151 21.35 6.43 -57.18
N TYR A 152 20.15 6.57 -57.73
CA TYR A 152 19.27 5.45 -58.02
C TYR A 152 19.36 5.08 -59.50
N THR A 153 19.55 3.79 -59.77
CA THR A 153 19.69 3.27 -61.14
C THR A 153 18.68 2.15 -61.35
N GLN A 154 17.90 2.23 -62.43
CA GLN A 154 16.92 1.21 -62.80
C GLN A 154 16.94 0.91 -64.29
N GLU A 155 16.92 -0.39 -64.63
CA GLU A 155 16.77 -0.85 -66.00
C GLU A 155 15.40 -0.45 -66.56
N ILE A 156 15.41 0.22 -67.71
CA ILE A 156 14.24 0.62 -68.49
C ILE A 156 14.32 0.02 -69.89
N ASP A 157 13.15 -0.27 -70.46
CA ASP A 157 13.02 -0.74 -71.83
C ASP A 157 12.66 0.46 -72.72
N LEU A 158 13.49 0.76 -73.71
CA LEU A 158 13.24 1.82 -74.69
C LEU A 158 12.31 1.35 -75.83
N GLY A 159 11.83 0.10 -75.76
CA GLY A 159 10.93 -0.48 -76.73
C GLY A 159 11.58 -0.68 -78.10
N ILE A 160 10.73 -0.97 -79.08
CA ILE A 160 11.15 -1.10 -80.48
C ILE A 160 11.21 0.30 -81.08
N LEU A 161 12.40 0.90 -81.06
CA LEU A 161 12.69 2.10 -81.84
C LEU A 161 12.57 1.79 -83.35
N PRO A 162 12.20 2.78 -84.21
CA PRO A 162 11.97 2.60 -85.65
C PRO A 162 13.14 1.94 -86.39
N ASN A 163 13.10 0.62 -86.51
CA ASN A 163 14.20 -0.22 -86.97
C ASN A 163 14.50 0.03 -88.46
N ILE A 164 15.70 0.54 -88.79
CA ILE A 164 16.27 0.40 -90.14
C ILE A 164 17.77 0.13 -90.02
N ASN A 165 18.21 -1.04 -90.48
CA ASN A 165 19.59 -1.52 -90.50
C ASN A 165 20.44 -0.82 -91.61
N ILE A 166 20.19 0.46 -91.85
CA ILE A 166 20.80 1.33 -92.89
C ILE A 166 20.87 2.74 -92.27
N PRO A 167 21.93 3.55 -92.47
CA PRO A 167 21.94 4.95 -92.04
C PRO A 167 20.63 5.62 -92.44
N VAL A 168 19.81 5.97 -91.45
CA VAL A 168 18.54 6.65 -91.70
C VAL A 168 18.91 8.04 -92.22
N SER A 169 18.83 8.24 -93.54
CA SER A 169 18.81 9.58 -94.13
C SER A 169 17.44 10.20 -93.83
N GLY A 170 17.23 10.60 -92.58
CA GLY A 170 15.93 11.09 -92.10
C GLY A 170 15.90 11.36 -90.60
N GLU A 171 14.94 12.19 -90.20
CA GLU A 171 14.66 12.52 -88.80
C GLU A 171 13.50 11.66 -88.28
N PHE A 172 13.63 11.11 -87.07
CA PHE A 172 12.52 10.47 -86.38
C PHE A 172 12.30 11.09 -85.00
N ASN A 173 11.05 11.05 -84.54
CA ASN A 173 10.64 11.40 -83.18
C ASN A 173 9.83 10.23 -82.61
N HIS A 174 10.23 9.72 -81.46
CA HIS A 174 9.54 8.64 -80.76
C HIS A 174 9.35 9.02 -79.29
N GLU A 175 8.32 8.48 -78.64
CA GLU A 175 8.09 8.66 -77.21
C GLU A 175 8.02 7.32 -76.51
N VAL A 176 8.77 7.19 -75.41
CA VAL A 176 8.79 6.01 -74.56
C VAL A 176 8.12 6.35 -73.24
N ASP A 177 7.12 5.56 -72.86
CA ASP A 177 6.48 5.66 -71.55
C ASP A 177 7.41 5.12 -70.46
N ILE A 178 7.66 5.95 -69.44
CA ILE A 178 8.32 5.54 -68.22
C ILE A 178 7.26 5.07 -67.25
N LYS A 179 7.20 3.75 -67.04
CA LYS A 179 6.45 3.16 -65.93
C LYS A 179 6.94 3.79 -64.63
N GLU A 180 6.01 4.12 -63.74
CA GLU A 180 6.31 4.80 -62.49
C GLU A 180 7.48 4.14 -61.76
N ILE A 181 8.54 4.91 -61.54
CA ILE A 181 9.73 4.52 -60.79
C ILE A 181 9.60 5.11 -59.39
N VAL A 182 9.68 4.26 -58.36
CA VAL A 182 9.62 4.68 -56.96
C VAL A 182 11.02 4.73 -56.39
N VAL A 183 11.51 5.94 -56.10
CA VAL A 183 12.84 6.20 -55.55
C VAL A 183 12.74 6.49 -54.06
N PRO A 184 13.39 5.70 -53.18
CA PRO A 184 13.44 6.00 -51.76
C PRO A 184 14.31 7.24 -51.51
N VAL A 185 13.79 8.16 -50.71
CA VAL A 185 14.44 9.45 -50.43
C VAL A 185 15.60 9.28 -49.44
N ASN A 186 15.44 8.59 -48.31
CA ASN A 186 16.54 8.28 -47.36
C ASN A 186 17.58 9.42 -47.14
N ILE A 187 17.14 10.67 -47.00
CA ILE A 187 17.98 11.88 -46.90
C ILE A 187 18.29 12.23 -45.42
N GLY A 188 17.77 11.45 -44.47
CA GLY A 188 17.98 11.64 -43.02
C GLY A 188 16.68 11.56 -42.22
N PRO A 189 16.73 11.78 -40.89
CA PRO A 189 15.59 11.63 -40.00
C PRO A 189 14.68 12.88 -40.01
N PHE A 190 14.28 13.39 -41.17
CA PHE A 190 13.32 14.50 -41.26
C PHE A 190 11.94 14.04 -41.72
N GLU A 191 10.92 14.81 -41.35
CA GLU A 191 9.54 14.69 -41.84
C GLU A 191 9.39 15.43 -43.18
N LYS A 192 9.88 16.66 -43.24
CA LYS A 192 10.00 17.47 -44.46
C LYS A 192 11.13 18.50 -44.37
N ALA A 193 11.55 19.04 -45.51
CA ALA A 193 12.55 20.08 -45.60
C ALA A 193 12.28 21.01 -46.79
N GLU A 194 12.60 22.30 -46.66
CA GLU A 194 12.61 23.24 -47.80
C GLU A 194 14.06 23.46 -48.25
N ILE A 195 14.29 23.28 -49.55
CA ILE A 195 15.62 23.32 -50.14
C ILE A 195 15.97 24.77 -50.52
N GLU A 196 17.12 25.25 -50.05
CA GLU A 196 17.68 26.55 -50.44
C GLU A 196 18.49 26.43 -51.73
N ASP A 197 19.31 25.37 -51.81
CA ASP A 197 20.12 25.07 -52.98
C ASP A 197 20.23 23.56 -53.23
N GLY A 198 20.04 23.18 -54.48
CA GLY A 198 20.07 21.81 -54.93
C GLY A 198 19.57 21.62 -56.35
N ASN A 199 19.92 20.47 -56.91
CA ASN A 199 19.54 20.06 -58.24
C ASN A 199 19.11 18.59 -58.26
N LEU A 200 18.28 18.28 -59.24
CA LEU A 200 17.85 16.93 -59.56
C LEU A 200 18.24 16.63 -61.00
N THR A 201 18.75 15.42 -61.23
CA THR A 201 19.09 14.91 -62.55
C THR A 201 18.41 13.56 -62.78
N PHE A 202 17.74 13.41 -63.92
CA PHE A 202 17.26 12.14 -64.45
C PHE A 202 17.74 11.99 -65.88
N THR A 203 18.55 10.97 -66.13
CA THR A 203 19.10 10.70 -67.47
C THR A 203 19.11 9.21 -67.73
N ILE A 204 19.12 8.81 -69.00
CA ILE A 204 19.36 7.42 -69.38
C ILE A 204 20.80 7.25 -69.83
N ASP A 205 21.40 6.11 -69.50
CA ASP A 205 22.72 5.76 -70.01
C ASP A 205 22.62 5.50 -71.51
N VAL A 206 23.37 6.28 -72.29
CA VAL A 206 23.41 6.12 -73.75
C VAL A 206 24.58 5.19 -74.07
N PRO A 207 24.34 4.01 -74.69
CA PRO A 207 25.43 3.13 -75.09
C PRO A 207 26.41 3.86 -76.01
N PRO A 208 27.75 3.69 -75.86
CA PRO A 208 28.73 4.37 -76.70
C PRO A 208 28.59 4.09 -78.20
N SER A 209 27.95 2.97 -78.55
CA SER A 209 27.65 2.59 -79.94
C SER A 209 26.51 3.38 -80.56
N TRP A 210 25.77 4.18 -79.79
CA TRP A 210 24.66 4.98 -80.27
C TRP A 210 25.14 6.37 -80.69
N THR A 211 24.88 6.75 -81.94
CA THR A 211 25.24 8.08 -82.47
C THR A 211 24.04 8.74 -83.12
N GLY A 212 24.01 10.08 -83.17
CA GLY A 212 22.92 10.84 -83.81
C GLY A 212 21.57 10.78 -83.09
N ILE A 213 21.54 10.38 -81.80
CA ILE A 213 20.33 10.33 -80.96
C ILE A 213 20.41 11.40 -79.87
N THR A 214 19.27 12.05 -79.63
CA THR A 214 19.06 13.00 -78.53
C THR A 214 17.82 12.63 -77.74
N PHE A 215 17.86 12.92 -76.44
CA PHE A 215 16.77 12.64 -75.51
C PHE A 215 16.17 13.94 -75.00
N ASP A 216 14.85 13.97 -74.89
CA ASP A 216 14.07 15.08 -74.37
C ASP A 216 13.27 14.58 -73.16
N TYR A 217 13.64 15.07 -71.98
CA TYR A 217 13.07 14.67 -70.70
C TYR A 217 11.96 15.61 -70.22
N SER A 218 11.55 16.60 -71.02
CA SER A 218 10.60 17.65 -70.61
C SER A 218 9.20 17.15 -70.24
N LYS A 219 8.87 15.89 -70.55
CA LYS A 219 7.60 15.23 -70.20
C LYS A 219 7.71 14.29 -68.99
N ILE A 220 8.86 14.28 -68.30
CA ILE A 220 9.04 13.55 -67.05
C ILE A 220 8.61 14.44 -65.88
N LYS A 221 7.77 13.86 -65.02
CA LYS A 221 7.29 14.46 -63.78
C LYS A 221 7.88 13.72 -62.58
N ILE A 222 8.27 14.50 -61.57
CA ILE A 222 8.76 14.02 -60.29
C ILE A 222 7.77 14.48 -59.22
N THR A 223 7.15 13.54 -58.53
CA THR A 223 6.14 13.83 -57.50
C THR A 223 6.41 13.07 -56.20
N GLN A 224 5.96 13.59 -55.06
CA GLN A 224 5.85 12.84 -53.81
C GLN A 224 4.39 12.79 -53.36
N ASP A 225 4.04 11.76 -52.61
CA ASP A 225 2.73 11.70 -51.96
C ASP A 225 2.62 12.78 -50.87
N GLY A 226 1.48 13.47 -50.81
CA GLY A 226 1.24 14.54 -49.83
C GLY A 226 1.98 15.85 -50.15
N GLU A 227 2.46 16.53 -49.11
CA GLU A 227 3.32 17.72 -49.24
C GLU A 227 4.74 17.25 -49.60
N GLY A 228 5.31 17.72 -50.72
CA GLY A 228 6.63 17.29 -51.19
C GLY A 228 6.93 17.79 -52.60
N LEU A 229 7.87 17.12 -53.28
CA LEU A 229 8.29 17.50 -54.62
C LEU A 229 7.12 17.40 -55.62
N ASP A 230 6.96 18.42 -56.45
CA ASP A 230 6.15 18.42 -57.67
C ASP A 230 6.86 19.29 -58.71
N ILE A 231 7.60 18.64 -59.61
CA ILE A 231 8.44 19.30 -60.62
C ILE A 231 8.40 18.56 -61.94
N THR A 232 8.55 19.32 -63.02
CA THR A 232 8.77 18.80 -64.39
C THR A 232 10.21 19.11 -64.80
N LEU A 233 10.87 18.17 -65.47
CA LEU A 233 12.26 18.34 -65.89
C LEU A 233 12.38 19.25 -67.12
N ASN A 234 13.58 19.78 -67.35
CA ASN A 234 13.92 20.39 -68.64
C ASN A 234 14.29 19.31 -69.70
N SER A 235 14.56 19.74 -70.93
CA SER A 235 14.94 18.83 -72.02
C SER A 235 16.26 18.09 -71.80
N GLU A 236 17.12 18.55 -70.88
CA GLU A 236 18.38 17.88 -70.49
C GLU A 236 18.21 16.90 -69.32
N GLY A 237 17.00 16.77 -68.76
CA GLY A 237 16.75 15.89 -67.63
C GLY A 237 17.13 16.50 -66.29
N LYS A 238 17.22 17.83 -66.19
CA LYS A 238 17.59 18.55 -64.97
C LYS A 238 16.44 19.40 -64.44
N ALA A 239 16.41 19.59 -63.13
CA ALA A 239 15.54 20.56 -62.46
C ALA A 239 16.26 21.20 -61.27
N SER A 240 15.99 22.49 -61.02
CA SER A 240 16.40 23.13 -59.77
C SER A 240 15.45 22.73 -58.64
N LEU A 241 16.02 22.46 -57.47
CA LEU A 241 15.26 22.16 -56.26
C LEU A 241 15.08 23.39 -55.35
N LYS A 242 15.57 24.56 -55.76
CA LYS A 242 15.44 25.79 -54.99
C LYS A 242 13.96 26.11 -54.70
N ASP A 243 13.67 26.43 -53.44
CA ASP A 243 12.34 26.75 -52.91
C ASP A 243 11.34 25.58 -53.05
N LYS A 244 11.84 24.35 -53.23
CA LYS A 244 11.02 23.13 -53.25
C LYS A 244 11.05 22.45 -51.90
N VAL A 245 9.91 21.89 -51.53
CA VAL A 245 9.76 21.05 -50.34
C VAL A 245 10.01 19.60 -50.73
N ILE A 246 10.83 18.91 -49.94
CA ILE A 246 11.03 17.47 -50.03
C ILE A 246 10.53 16.84 -48.72
N SER A 247 9.72 15.79 -48.81
CA SER A 247 9.24 15.04 -47.64
C SER A 247 9.93 13.69 -47.49
N LYS A 248 9.68 13.02 -46.36
CA LYS A 248 10.16 11.65 -46.11
C LYS A 248 9.61 10.59 -47.07
N ASN A 249 8.56 10.92 -47.81
CA ASN A 249 7.87 9.97 -48.70
C ASN A 249 8.73 9.63 -49.92
N ASN A 250 8.45 8.50 -50.57
CA ASN A 250 9.19 8.14 -51.78
C ASN A 250 8.91 9.14 -52.91
N VAL A 251 9.92 9.36 -53.74
CA VAL A 251 9.79 10.10 -54.99
C VAL A 251 9.27 9.17 -56.08
N LYS A 252 8.30 9.64 -56.86
CA LYS A 252 7.74 8.96 -58.03
C LYS A 252 8.19 9.68 -59.28
N VAL A 253 8.86 8.95 -60.17
CA VAL A 253 9.27 9.43 -61.49
C VAL A 253 8.38 8.77 -62.53
N SER A 254 7.63 9.57 -63.31
CA SER A 254 6.72 9.07 -64.33
C SER A 254 6.64 10.03 -65.52
N GLY A 255 6.09 9.55 -66.64
CA GLY A 255 5.86 10.38 -67.83
C GLY A 255 6.45 9.74 -69.07
N LYS A 256 6.92 10.58 -70.01
CA LYS A 256 7.45 10.14 -71.29
C LYS A 256 8.84 10.71 -71.56
N ILE A 257 9.69 9.94 -72.21
CA ILE A 257 10.96 10.41 -72.78
C ILE A 257 10.77 10.57 -74.29
N GLY A 258 11.05 11.76 -74.81
CA GLY A 258 11.15 11.98 -76.25
C GLY A 258 12.51 11.54 -76.76
N ILE A 259 12.55 10.78 -77.84
CA ILE A 259 13.77 10.29 -78.48
C ILE A 259 13.77 10.82 -79.91
N LYS A 260 14.77 11.63 -80.25
CA LYS A 260 14.94 12.19 -81.60
C LYS A 260 16.23 11.66 -82.21
N GLY A 261 16.14 11.10 -83.40
CA GLY A 261 17.31 10.66 -84.14
C GLY A 261 17.46 11.39 -85.46
N LYS A 262 18.70 11.75 -85.81
CA LYS A 262 19.08 12.34 -87.10
C LYS A 262 20.36 11.67 -87.59
N ASN A 263 20.30 10.95 -88.71
CA ASN A 263 21.41 10.11 -89.19
C ASN A 263 21.91 9.15 -88.10
N ALA A 264 20.99 8.60 -87.31
CA ALA A 264 21.29 7.87 -86.09
C ALA A 264 21.77 6.43 -86.37
N THR A 265 22.72 5.94 -85.56
CA THR A 265 23.14 4.52 -85.52
C THR A 265 22.82 3.96 -84.15
N TYR A 266 22.02 2.88 -84.06
CA TYR A 266 21.62 2.28 -82.78
C TYR A 266 21.10 0.84 -82.95
N LYS A 267 20.88 0.14 -81.83
CA LYS A 267 20.27 -1.21 -81.81
C LYS A 267 18.89 -1.16 -81.15
N SER A 268 17.86 -1.52 -81.91
CA SER A 268 16.47 -1.57 -81.41
C SER A 268 16.27 -2.70 -80.36
N GLY A 269 15.35 -2.51 -79.41
CA GLY A 269 15.03 -3.47 -78.36
C GLY A 269 16.12 -3.66 -77.30
N GLN A 270 16.99 -2.67 -77.10
CA GLN A 270 17.96 -2.70 -76.00
C GLN A 270 17.35 -2.11 -74.73
N LYS A 271 17.60 -2.81 -73.63
CA LYS A 271 17.41 -2.27 -72.29
C LYS A 271 18.57 -1.34 -71.94
N THR A 272 18.28 -0.25 -71.25
CA THR A 272 19.30 0.66 -70.71
C THR A 272 18.99 1.01 -69.27
N ASN A 273 19.92 1.66 -68.58
CA ASN A 273 19.72 2.12 -67.22
C ASN A 273 19.29 3.58 -67.22
N SER A 274 18.20 3.87 -66.50
CA SER A 274 17.90 5.21 -66.03
C SER A 274 18.71 5.51 -64.77
N ASN A 275 19.09 6.78 -64.61
CA ASN A 275 19.85 7.28 -63.48
C ASN A 275 19.14 8.48 -62.91
N PHE A 276 18.77 8.39 -61.64
CA PHE A 276 18.13 9.45 -60.88
C PHE A 276 19.06 9.88 -59.74
N GLU A 277 19.30 11.18 -59.62
CA GLU A 277 20.17 11.75 -58.61
C GLU A 277 19.59 13.05 -58.08
N ILE A 278 19.51 13.17 -56.75
CA ILE A 278 19.21 14.42 -56.04
C ILE A 278 20.49 14.86 -55.34
N LYS A 279 20.92 16.10 -55.59
CA LYS A 279 22.01 16.76 -54.87
C LYS A 279 21.48 18.00 -54.22
N ILE A 280 21.36 17.95 -52.90
CA ILE A 280 21.05 19.08 -52.05
C ILE A 280 22.37 19.55 -51.44
N GLU A 281 22.61 20.85 -51.48
CA GLU A 281 23.76 21.48 -50.84
C GLU A 281 23.33 22.14 -49.54
N LYS A 282 22.16 22.79 -49.54
CA LYS A 282 21.66 23.55 -48.40
C LYS A 282 20.14 23.54 -48.30
N PHE A 283 19.65 23.43 -47.08
CA PHE A 283 18.24 23.55 -46.72
C PHE A 283 17.99 24.91 -46.07
N LYS A 284 16.87 25.55 -46.43
CA LYS A 284 16.37 26.70 -45.68
C LYS A 284 15.95 26.26 -44.28
N TYR A 285 15.24 25.14 -44.20
CA TYR A 285 14.94 24.46 -42.96
C TYR A 285 14.71 22.96 -43.15
N VAL A 286 14.87 22.22 -42.06
CA VAL A 286 14.49 20.81 -41.93
C VAL A 286 13.57 20.66 -40.72
N GLU A 287 12.51 19.87 -40.84
CA GLU A 287 11.63 19.49 -39.73
C GLU A 287 11.93 18.07 -39.29
N VAL A 288 12.35 17.91 -38.03
CA VAL A 288 12.71 16.61 -37.45
C VAL A 288 11.69 16.22 -36.41
N LYS A 289 11.26 14.97 -36.40
CA LYS A 289 10.42 14.43 -35.34
C LYS A 289 11.28 14.16 -34.10
N MET A 290 10.92 14.77 -32.98
CA MET A 290 11.58 14.56 -31.71
C MET A 290 11.06 13.28 -31.03
N PRO A 291 11.89 12.60 -30.21
CA PRO A 291 11.43 11.50 -29.38
C PRO A 291 10.27 11.89 -28.46
N ASP A 292 9.37 10.95 -28.16
CA ASP A 292 8.17 11.21 -27.35
C ASP A 292 8.49 11.71 -25.93
N ASN A 293 9.67 11.37 -25.40
CA ASN A 293 10.15 11.82 -24.08
C ASN A 293 10.81 13.20 -24.09
N PHE A 294 10.93 13.86 -25.25
CA PHE A 294 11.44 15.22 -25.33
C PHE A 294 10.37 16.22 -24.85
N SER A 295 10.65 16.92 -23.75
CA SER A 295 9.81 17.99 -23.23
C SER A 295 10.65 19.25 -23.00
N PRO A 296 10.51 20.29 -23.84
CA PRO A 296 11.28 21.53 -23.68
C PRO A 296 10.88 22.34 -22.45
N LYS A 297 9.67 22.10 -21.91
CA LYS A 297 9.16 22.75 -20.71
C LYS A 297 8.88 21.73 -19.63
N VAL A 298 9.44 21.94 -18.45
CA VAL A 298 9.24 21.11 -17.28
C VAL A 298 8.81 22.00 -16.12
N THR A 299 7.67 21.69 -15.51
CA THR A 299 7.20 22.33 -14.28
C THR A 299 6.95 21.25 -13.25
N LYS A 300 7.61 21.38 -12.09
CA LYS A 300 7.37 20.52 -10.92
C LYS A 300 6.79 21.30 -9.78
N LYS A 301 5.89 20.65 -9.06
CA LYS A 301 5.20 21.17 -7.88
C LYS A 301 5.14 20.07 -6.83
N THR A 302 5.54 20.40 -5.62
CA THR A 302 5.41 19.52 -4.45
C THR A 302 4.71 20.30 -3.33
N PRO A 303 3.64 19.78 -2.72
CA PRO A 303 2.98 20.45 -1.60
C PRO A 303 3.94 20.72 -0.44
N VAL A 304 3.85 21.92 0.13
CA VAL A 304 4.57 22.25 1.37
C VAL A 304 3.90 21.49 2.53
N SER A 305 4.69 20.68 3.26
CA SER A 305 4.15 19.84 4.33
C SER A 305 3.56 20.64 5.50
N ASP A 306 2.53 20.08 6.15
CA ASP A 306 1.90 20.68 7.35
C ASP A 306 2.94 21.00 8.44
N ASP A 307 3.89 20.10 8.67
CA ASP A 307 4.92 20.28 9.69
C ASP A 307 5.85 21.45 9.35
N LEU A 308 6.24 21.61 8.07
CA LEU A 308 7.04 22.76 7.65
C LEU A 308 6.28 24.08 7.84
N LYS A 309 4.99 24.11 7.47
CA LYS A 309 4.12 25.29 7.69
C LYS A 309 3.91 25.63 9.16
N LYS A 310 3.94 24.65 10.05
CA LYS A 310 3.66 24.86 11.47
C LYS A 310 4.90 25.23 12.27
N TRP A 311 6.04 24.59 11.98
CA TRP A 311 7.27 24.74 12.75
C TRP A 311 8.24 25.79 12.20
N VAL A 312 8.26 26.00 10.89
CA VAL A 312 9.27 26.83 10.24
C VAL A 312 8.69 28.19 9.93
N GLU A 313 9.28 29.22 10.54
CA GLU A 313 8.96 30.61 10.23
C GLU A 313 9.57 30.99 8.88
N LYS A 314 10.85 30.69 8.68
CA LYS A 314 11.56 30.93 7.42
C LYS A 314 12.78 30.05 7.22
N VAL A 315 13.12 29.83 5.95
CA VAL A 315 14.41 29.29 5.51
C VAL A 315 15.15 30.39 4.76
N HIS A 316 16.33 30.75 5.24
CA HIS A 316 17.17 31.75 4.59
C HIS A 316 18.10 31.10 3.56
N PHE A 317 18.11 31.65 2.35
CA PHE A 317 18.99 31.26 1.27
C PHE A 317 20.07 32.31 1.03
N GLU A 318 21.33 31.89 1.12
CA GLU A 318 22.46 32.68 0.65
C GLU A 318 22.38 32.79 -0.88
N GLU A 319 22.19 31.65 -1.56
CA GLU A 319 22.04 31.58 -3.01
C GLU A 319 21.16 30.38 -3.43
N LEU A 320 20.29 30.60 -4.41
CA LEU A 320 19.71 29.54 -5.22
C LEU A 320 20.22 29.74 -6.64
N SER A 321 21.08 28.84 -7.11
CA SER A 321 21.71 28.93 -8.43
C SER A 321 21.31 27.78 -9.34
N THR A 322 21.17 28.10 -10.63
CA THR A 322 20.92 27.14 -11.70
C THR A 322 22.02 27.30 -12.73
N SER A 323 22.96 26.36 -12.74
CA SER A 323 24.02 26.28 -13.74
C SER A 323 23.52 25.52 -14.95
N ILE A 324 23.65 26.10 -16.12
CA ILE A 324 23.15 25.56 -17.38
C ILE A 324 24.33 25.53 -18.34
N THR A 325 24.73 24.33 -18.75
CA THR A 325 25.80 24.12 -19.70
C THR A 325 25.20 23.55 -20.96
N VAL A 326 25.42 24.20 -22.11
CA VAL A 326 24.87 23.80 -23.41
C VAL A 326 25.97 23.88 -24.45
N LYS A 327 26.04 22.83 -25.27
CA LYS A 327 26.77 22.81 -26.53
C LYS A 327 25.75 22.92 -27.66
N ASN A 328 25.72 24.08 -28.34
CA ASN A 328 24.78 24.35 -29.42
C ASN A 328 25.49 24.31 -30.78
N ASN A 329 25.58 23.12 -31.36
CA ASN A 329 26.15 22.91 -32.70
C ASN A 329 25.06 22.93 -33.80
N LEU A 330 23.97 23.67 -33.57
CA LEU A 330 23.00 24.00 -34.62
C LEU A 330 23.55 25.12 -35.53
N PRO A 331 23.03 25.30 -36.75
CA PRO A 331 23.42 26.40 -37.61
C PRO A 331 22.97 27.77 -37.08
N GLU A 332 23.56 28.85 -37.61
CA GLU A 332 23.19 30.23 -37.28
C GLU A 332 21.69 30.48 -37.46
N GLY A 333 21.09 31.18 -36.48
CA GLY A 333 19.65 31.42 -36.41
C GLY A 333 18.85 30.38 -35.61
N ASN A 334 19.53 29.42 -34.97
CA ASN A 334 18.93 28.39 -34.11
C ASN A 334 19.48 28.47 -32.66
N ASP A 335 19.42 29.66 -32.07
CA ASP A 335 19.84 29.86 -30.68
C ASP A 335 18.93 29.11 -29.71
N ILE A 336 19.50 28.63 -28.61
CA ILE A 336 18.76 27.95 -27.55
C ILE A 336 18.59 28.94 -26.39
N LYS A 337 17.35 29.20 -25.99
CA LYS A 337 17.06 30.04 -24.83
C LYS A 337 16.50 29.19 -23.70
N ILE A 338 17.05 29.27 -22.50
CA ILE A 338 16.56 28.53 -21.33
C ILE A 338 16.17 29.53 -20.25
N THR A 339 14.92 29.46 -19.79
CA THR A 339 14.37 30.33 -18.73
C THR A 339 14.06 29.50 -17.49
N VAL A 340 14.38 30.03 -16.32
CA VAL A 340 14.11 29.40 -15.02
C VAL A 340 13.14 30.28 -14.23
N SER A 341 12.16 29.67 -13.57
CA SER A 341 11.19 30.39 -12.74
C SER A 341 10.67 29.55 -11.58
N SER A 342 10.22 30.23 -10.53
CA SER A 342 9.61 29.63 -9.33
C SER A 342 8.84 30.70 -8.56
N GLU A 343 7.57 30.45 -8.27
CA GLU A 343 6.77 31.33 -7.42
C GLU A 343 7.12 31.16 -5.94
N ALA A 344 7.38 29.92 -5.52
CA ALA A 344 7.77 29.56 -4.16
C ALA A 344 9.08 30.22 -3.76
N PHE A 345 10.10 30.12 -4.63
CA PHE A 345 11.41 30.74 -4.44
C PHE A 345 11.53 32.07 -5.17
N GLY A 346 10.43 32.71 -5.57
CA GLY A 346 10.39 34.02 -6.23
C GLY A 346 11.45 34.24 -7.32
N ILE A 347 11.80 33.19 -8.07
CA ILE A 347 12.71 33.26 -9.20
C ILE A 347 11.93 33.86 -10.36
N ASN A 348 12.23 35.11 -10.66
CA ASN A 348 11.70 35.86 -11.78
C ASN A 348 12.76 36.88 -12.25
N LYS A 349 12.44 37.60 -13.33
CA LYS A 349 13.34 38.59 -13.90
C LYS A 349 13.74 39.68 -12.90
N GLU A 350 12.83 40.17 -12.06
CA GLU A 350 13.16 41.26 -11.12
C GLU A 350 14.05 40.83 -9.96
N ASN A 351 13.87 39.60 -9.47
CA ASN A 351 14.49 39.11 -8.24
C ASN A 351 15.82 38.38 -8.46
N CYS A 352 16.12 37.95 -9.67
CA CYS A 352 17.39 37.32 -10.00
C CYS A 352 18.52 38.35 -10.16
N GLU A 353 19.75 37.90 -9.92
CA GLU A 353 20.97 38.68 -10.16
C GLU A 353 21.01 39.20 -11.60
N ASN A 354 21.49 40.43 -11.79
CA ASN A 354 21.51 41.14 -13.07
C ASN A 354 20.15 41.28 -13.78
N LYS A 355 19.03 41.11 -13.04
CA LYS A 355 17.66 41.13 -13.57
C LYS A 355 17.45 40.14 -14.73
N LYS A 356 18.05 38.95 -14.62
CA LYS A 356 18.10 37.92 -15.66
C LYS A 356 17.74 36.56 -15.06
N ASN A 357 16.66 35.96 -15.55
CA ASN A 357 16.24 34.60 -15.21
C ASN A 357 16.23 33.67 -16.44
N ASP A 358 16.88 34.08 -17.52
CA ASP A 358 17.06 33.32 -18.74
C ASP A 358 18.53 33.30 -19.17
N ALA A 359 18.88 32.40 -20.07
CA ALA A 359 20.20 32.29 -20.69
C ALA A 359 20.01 31.99 -22.18
N THR A 360 20.82 32.60 -23.04
CA THR A 360 20.78 32.36 -24.49
C THR A 360 22.11 31.78 -24.93
N PHE A 361 22.05 30.62 -25.56
CA PHE A 361 23.19 29.85 -26.05
C PHE A 361 23.20 29.95 -27.58
N VAL A 362 24.03 30.88 -28.06
CA VAL A 362 24.17 31.15 -29.49
C VAL A 362 24.71 29.92 -30.20
N ALA A 363 24.23 29.67 -31.41
CA ALA A 363 24.71 28.62 -32.31
C ALA A 363 26.24 28.73 -32.56
N LYS A 364 27.03 28.02 -31.77
CA LYS A 364 28.51 27.98 -31.79
C LYS A 364 28.92 26.60 -31.30
N SER A 365 29.84 25.93 -32.00
CA SER A 365 30.26 24.54 -31.71
C SER A 365 30.96 24.32 -30.36
N GLU A 366 31.14 25.39 -29.57
CA GLU A 366 31.75 25.36 -28.25
C GLU A 366 30.70 25.19 -27.16
N GLU A 367 31.08 24.51 -26.09
CA GLU A 367 30.25 24.40 -24.91
C GLU A 367 30.29 25.72 -24.13
N HIS A 368 29.11 26.21 -23.72
CA HIS A 368 28.98 27.44 -22.96
C HIS A 368 28.18 27.19 -21.69
N THR A 369 28.60 27.82 -20.59
CA THR A 369 27.93 27.71 -19.29
C THR A 369 27.45 29.07 -18.83
N GLU A 370 26.17 29.15 -18.48
CA GLU A 370 25.55 30.30 -17.85
C GLU A 370 25.03 29.90 -16.47
N THR A 371 24.95 30.86 -15.55
CA THR A 371 24.38 30.62 -14.22
C THR A 371 23.34 31.68 -13.91
N ILE A 372 22.12 31.23 -13.59
CA ILE A 372 21.04 32.07 -13.09
C ILE A 372 21.06 31.98 -11.57
N LYS A 373 21.03 33.13 -10.87
CA LYS A 373 21.20 33.20 -9.41
C LYS A 373 20.13 34.07 -8.79
N ARG A 374 19.53 33.60 -7.70
CA ARG A 374 18.79 34.44 -6.73
C ARG A 374 19.56 34.40 -5.41
N LYS A 375 19.92 35.55 -4.87
CA LYS A 375 20.73 35.66 -3.65
C LYS A 375 19.94 36.27 -2.50
N ASN A 376 20.34 35.94 -1.27
CA ASN A 376 19.92 36.60 -0.03
C ASN A 376 18.40 36.79 0.07
N PHE A 377 17.66 35.69 0.17
CA PHE A 377 16.20 35.72 0.26
C PHE A 377 15.65 34.70 1.25
N ASP A 378 14.45 34.97 1.74
CA ASP A 378 13.74 34.08 2.65
C ASP A 378 12.64 33.31 1.90
N PHE A 379 12.60 31.99 2.12
CA PHE A 379 11.45 31.15 1.81
C PHE A 379 10.58 31.04 3.08
N ILE A 380 9.30 31.44 2.97
CA ILE A 380 8.33 31.42 4.06
C ILE A 380 7.32 30.30 3.81
N PRO A 381 7.46 29.11 4.44
CA PRO A 381 6.64 27.95 4.11
C PRO A 381 5.14 28.17 4.29
N LYS A 382 4.76 28.96 5.30
CA LYS A 382 3.36 29.25 5.65
C LYS A 382 2.60 29.95 4.52
N ASP A 383 3.27 30.80 3.77
CA ASP A 383 2.67 31.62 2.71
C ASP A 383 2.57 30.86 1.38
N LYS A 384 3.05 29.61 1.34
CA LYS A 384 3.18 28.83 0.11
C LYS A 384 2.36 27.55 0.21
N ALA A 385 1.50 27.34 -0.79
CA ALA A 385 0.80 26.07 -0.95
C ALA A 385 1.77 24.97 -1.38
N ASP A 386 2.57 25.26 -2.40
CA ASP A 386 3.51 24.35 -3.06
C ASP A 386 4.90 24.97 -3.16
N ILE A 387 5.91 24.09 -3.28
CA ILE A 387 7.23 24.42 -3.81
C ILE A 387 7.20 24.09 -5.29
N ASP A 388 7.31 25.10 -6.14
CA ASP A 388 7.34 24.96 -7.60
C ASP A 388 8.72 25.32 -8.18
N PHE A 389 9.08 24.67 -9.28
CA PHE A 389 10.25 25.03 -10.07
C PHE A 389 10.00 24.70 -11.53
N THR A 390 10.26 25.66 -12.42
CA THR A 390 10.03 25.55 -13.85
C THR A 390 11.29 25.87 -14.62
N VAL A 391 11.62 25.00 -15.60
CA VAL A 391 12.64 25.25 -16.62
C VAL A 391 11.96 25.17 -17.98
N ASP A 392 12.13 26.22 -18.79
CA ASP A 392 11.51 26.38 -20.09
C ASP A 392 12.58 26.65 -21.15
N MET A 393 12.83 25.67 -22.01
CA MET A 393 13.79 25.71 -23.10
C MET A 393 13.07 26.02 -24.41
N THR A 394 13.51 27.08 -25.08
CA THR A 394 13.15 27.35 -26.47
C THR A 394 14.33 26.94 -27.36
N VAL A 395 14.12 25.96 -28.22
CA VAL A 395 15.09 25.51 -29.24
C VAL A 395 14.42 25.51 -30.60
N GLY A 396 14.98 26.28 -31.54
CA GLY A 396 14.42 26.44 -32.89
C GLY A 396 12.93 26.82 -32.90
N GLU A 397 12.21 26.33 -33.91
CA GLU A 397 10.74 26.40 -33.97
C GLU A 397 10.17 25.01 -33.65
N TYR A 398 10.09 24.68 -32.35
CA TYR A 398 9.51 23.42 -31.89
C TYR A 398 7.99 23.50 -31.70
N SER A 399 7.28 22.50 -32.20
CA SER A 399 5.83 22.35 -32.10
C SER A 399 5.47 21.18 -31.19
N GLU A 400 4.81 21.48 -30.07
CA GLU A 400 4.40 20.47 -29.07
C GLU A 400 3.30 19.54 -29.61
N SER A 401 2.40 20.03 -30.47
CA SER A 401 1.29 19.22 -31.02
C SER A 401 1.76 18.19 -32.05
N SER A 402 2.79 18.51 -32.83
CA SER A 402 3.36 17.60 -33.85
C SER A 402 4.63 16.90 -33.38
N LYS A 403 5.20 17.30 -32.23
CA LYS A 403 6.50 16.86 -31.73
C LYS A 403 7.61 17.04 -32.77
N THR A 404 7.55 18.12 -33.54
CA THR A 404 8.52 18.42 -34.59
C THR A 404 9.36 19.65 -34.23
N LEU A 405 10.66 19.55 -34.46
CA LEU A 405 11.62 20.65 -34.34
C LEU A 405 12.02 21.11 -35.73
N LYS A 406 11.83 22.40 -36.02
CA LYS A 406 12.30 23.02 -37.26
C LYS A 406 13.64 23.71 -37.05
N ILE A 407 14.66 23.26 -37.81
CA ILE A 407 16.05 23.72 -37.76
C ILE A 407 16.36 24.47 -39.06
N LYS A 408 16.87 25.69 -38.98
CA LYS A 408 17.17 26.57 -40.12
C LYS A 408 18.60 26.40 -40.62
N ASN A 409 18.85 26.78 -41.88
CA ASN A 409 20.18 26.94 -42.48
C ASN A 409 21.07 25.68 -42.41
N VAL A 410 20.51 24.51 -42.65
CA VAL A 410 21.22 23.24 -42.54
C VAL A 410 21.96 22.94 -43.85
N GLU A 411 23.25 22.65 -43.78
CA GLU A 411 24.02 22.16 -44.93
C GLU A 411 23.96 20.64 -45.03
N ALA A 412 23.81 20.12 -46.24
CA ALA A 412 23.82 18.68 -46.48
C ALA A 412 25.21 18.09 -46.21
N GLY A 413 25.25 16.90 -45.61
CA GLY A 413 26.46 16.19 -45.21
C GLY A 413 27.07 16.66 -43.88
N LYS A 414 26.59 17.78 -43.30
CA LYS A 414 27.02 18.21 -41.96
C LYS A 414 26.12 17.64 -40.88
N THR A 415 26.73 17.24 -39.77
CA THR A 415 26.02 16.87 -38.55
C THR A 415 25.75 18.11 -37.71
N VAL A 416 24.49 18.31 -37.34
CA VAL A 416 24.06 19.34 -36.41
C VAL A 416 23.64 18.69 -35.10
N SER A 417 23.93 19.32 -33.97
CA SER A 417 23.55 18.77 -32.67
C SER A 417 23.32 19.83 -31.62
N PHE A 418 22.58 19.47 -30.58
CA PHE A 418 22.52 20.24 -29.35
C PHE A 418 22.42 19.30 -28.16
N GLY A 419 22.96 19.73 -27.03
CA GLY A 419 22.90 18.98 -25.79
C GLY A 419 23.54 19.76 -24.66
N GLY A 420 23.44 19.23 -23.45
CA GLY A 420 23.92 19.89 -22.27
C GLY A 420 23.45 19.24 -20.98
N ASN A 421 23.59 19.98 -19.90
CA ASN A 421 23.12 19.59 -18.59
C ASN A 421 22.74 20.82 -17.77
N ILE A 422 21.90 20.58 -16.77
CA ILE A 422 21.51 21.58 -15.80
C ILE A 422 21.89 21.08 -14.40
N LYS A 423 22.17 21.99 -13.49
CA LYS A 423 22.35 21.70 -12.07
C LYS A 423 21.76 22.81 -11.24
N VAL A 424 20.86 22.47 -10.32
CA VAL A 424 20.28 23.42 -9.38
C VAL A 424 20.89 23.22 -8.00
N THR A 425 21.42 24.29 -7.43
CA THR A 425 22.07 24.28 -6.12
C THR A 425 21.28 25.16 -5.15
N PRO A 426 20.42 24.58 -4.31
CA PRO A 426 19.75 25.30 -3.24
C PRO A 426 20.68 25.48 -2.03
N ASP A 427 21.34 26.63 -1.95
CA ASP A 427 22.25 26.96 -0.85
C ASP A 427 21.55 27.77 0.24
N TRP A 428 20.85 27.04 1.11
CA TRP A 428 20.30 27.59 2.34
C TRP A 428 21.39 27.76 3.41
N GLU A 429 21.31 28.83 4.18
CA GLU A 429 22.29 29.15 5.25
C GLU A 429 21.77 28.71 6.62
N PHE A 430 20.53 29.11 6.94
CA PHE A 430 19.87 28.77 8.20
C PHE A 430 18.36 28.63 8.05
N VAL A 431 17.75 27.97 9.02
CA VAL A 431 16.30 27.88 9.21
C VAL A 431 15.94 28.45 10.58
N VAL A 432 14.84 29.18 10.66
CA VAL A 432 14.26 29.64 11.92
C VAL A 432 13.10 28.72 12.29
N ILE A 433 13.30 27.93 13.34
CA ILE A 433 12.26 27.09 13.92
C ILE A 433 11.53 27.92 14.97
N ASN A 434 10.31 28.29 14.66
CA ASN A 434 9.45 29.07 15.53
C ASN A 434 7.99 28.73 15.20
N PRO A 435 7.31 27.97 16.08
CA PRO A 435 5.94 27.59 15.81
C PRO A 435 5.01 28.81 15.65
N ASN A 436 4.21 28.80 14.59
CA ASN A 436 3.48 29.98 14.11
C ASN A 436 2.34 30.50 15.02
N GLU A 437 2.05 29.85 16.14
CA GLU A 437 1.05 30.30 17.12
C GLU A 437 1.72 30.95 18.33
N ASN A 438 2.44 32.05 18.11
CA ASN A 438 3.22 32.75 19.15
C ASN A 438 4.25 31.83 19.84
N GLY A 439 4.95 31.00 19.06
CA GLY A 439 5.91 30.01 19.54
C GLY A 439 5.28 28.71 20.01
N ILE A 440 3.98 28.48 19.76
CA ILE A 440 3.27 27.26 20.18
C ILE A 440 2.95 26.36 18.98
N PHE A 441 3.33 25.09 19.08
CA PHE A 441 2.90 24.01 18.18
C PHE A 441 1.83 23.20 18.89
N LYS A 442 0.60 23.18 18.36
CA LYS A 442 -0.51 22.45 18.97
C LYS A 442 -1.15 21.42 18.05
N GLY A 443 -1.81 20.45 18.66
CA GLY A 443 -2.63 19.47 17.98
C GLY A 443 -3.34 18.54 18.95
N SER A 444 -4.00 17.53 18.40
CA SER A 444 -4.72 16.54 19.19
C SER A 444 -4.53 15.14 18.64
N TYR A 445 -4.80 14.15 19.48
CA TYR A 445 -4.99 12.76 19.09
C TYR A 445 -6.34 12.25 19.64
N PRO A 446 -7.27 11.88 18.74
CA PRO A 446 -7.19 11.90 17.28
C PRO A 446 -7.07 13.31 16.65
N LYS A 447 -6.64 13.39 15.37
CA LYS A 447 -6.36 14.67 14.68
C LYS A 447 -7.61 15.53 14.46
N ALA A 448 -8.76 14.92 14.16
CA ALA A 448 -9.98 15.69 13.91
C ALA A 448 -10.62 16.16 15.23
N GLN A 449 -11.16 17.37 15.23
CA GLN A 449 -11.62 18.00 16.46
C GLN A 449 -12.84 17.29 17.08
N SER A 450 -13.69 16.65 16.29
CA SER A 450 -14.87 15.90 16.73
C SER A 450 -14.58 14.47 17.22
N ASP A 451 -13.33 14.02 17.12
CA ASP A 451 -12.99 12.61 17.30
C ASP A 451 -12.37 12.32 18.66
N ASN A 452 -12.60 11.09 19.14
CA ASN A 452 -12.10 10.54 20.40
C ASN A 452 -11.34 9.24 20.16
N ILE A 453 -10.46 8.87 21.09
CA ILE A 453 -9.73 7.61 21.07
C ILE A 453 -10.73 6.48 21.28
N ASN A 454 -10.97 5.75 20.21
CA ASN A 454 -11.56 4.41 20.23
C ASN A 454 -10.51 3.39 20.66
N LEU A 455 -10.77 2.67 21.77
CA LEU A 455 -9.94 1.56 22.24
C LEU A 455 -10.50 0.19 21.79
N GLY A 456 -11.33 0.18 20.75
CA GLY A 456 -11.96 -1.01 20.17
C GLY A 456 -12.80 -1.76 21.20
N GLY A 457 -12.59 -3.08 21.29
CA GLY A 457 -13.25 -3.96 22.25
C GLY A 457 -13.18 -3.54 23.72
N PHE A 458 -12.30 -2.60 24.11
CA PHE A 458 -12.26 -2.08 25.48
C PHE A 458 -13.56 -1.41 25.93
N GLU A 459 -14.30 -0.72 25.05
CA GLU A 459 -15.61 -0.17 25.42
C GLU A 459 -16.60 -1.26 25.85
N GLU A 460 -16.52 -2.45 25.23
CA GLU A 460 -17.32 -3.61 25.62
C GLU A 460 -16.92 -4.13 27.01
N PHE A 461 -15.63 -4.08 27.34
CA PHE A 461 -15.13 -4.40 28.68
C PHE A 461 -15.61 -3.40 29.73
N GLN A 462 -15.56 -2.11 29.42
CA GLN A 462 -16.09 -1.08 30.32
C GLN A 462 -17.58 -1.28 30.59
N LYS A 463 -18.38 -1.59 29.56
CA LYS A 463 -19.81 -1.92 29.71
C LYS A 463 -20.07 -3.14 30.59
N LYS A 464 -19.14 -4.12 30.60
CA LYS A 464 -19.21 -5.28 31.50
C LYS A 464 -18.80 -4.97 32.94
N GLY A 465 -18.27 -3.78 33.24
CA GLY A 465 -17.80 -3.38 34.57
C GLY A 465 -16.32 -3.71 34.83
N ILE A 466 -15.55 -3.94 33.76
CA ILE A 466 -14.11 -4.12 33.82
C ILE A 466 -13.44 -2.74 33.67
N ARG A 467 -12.45 -2.46 34.51
CA ARG A 467 -11.73 -1.18 34.56
C ARG A 467 -10.24 -1.43 34.47
N LEU A 468 -9.53 -0.74 33.59
CA LEU A 468 -8.07 -0.91 33.50
C LEU A 468 -7.42 -0.28 34.73
N ASN A 469 -6.32 -0.87 35.17
CA ASN A 469 -5.44 -0.27 36.15
C ASN A 469 -4.03 -0.14 35.55
N ASN A 470 -3.17 0.67 36.16
CA ASN A 470 -1.76 0.83 35.77
C ASN A 470 -1.53 1.29 34.31
N VAL A 471 -2.49 1.98 33.70
CA VAL A 471 -2.31 2.57 32.37
C VAL A 471 -1.32 3.72 32.49
N LYS A 472 -0.34 3.76 31.58
CA LYS A 472 0.70 4.80 31.59
C LYS A 472 0.78 5.53 30.27
N GLY A 473 1.01 6.83 30.35
CA GLY A 473 1.31 7.69 29.21
C GLY A 473 2.77 8.12 29.21
N TYR A 474 3.39 8.07 28.06
CA TYR A 474 4.77 8.50 27.84
C TYR A 474 4.83 9.52 26.70
N VAL A 475 5.56 10.60 26.94
CA VAL A 475 5.86 11.61 25.91
C VAL A 475 7.34 11.51 25.57
N TYR A 476 7.65 11.33 24.29
CA TYR A 476 9.00 11.30 23.76
C TYR A 476 9.18 12.48 22.82
N ILE A 477 10.01 13.46 23.18
CA ILE A 477 10.44 14.52 22.28
C ILE A 477 11.96 14.39 22.08
N SER A 478 12.37 14.30 20.83
CA SER A 478 13.75 13.97 20.45
C SER A 478 14.26 14.94 19.41
N SER A 479 15.46 15.48 19.67
CA SER A 479 16.25 16.24 18.71
C SER A 479 17.67 16.42 19.22
N ASP A 480 18.65 15.86 18.52
CA ASP A 480 20.07 16.00 18.86
C ASP A 480 20.56 17.45 18.69
N ILE A 481 20.01 18.16 17.70
CA ILE A 481 20.39 19.55 17.39
C ILE A 481 19.86 20.49 18.48
N LEU A 482 18.58 20.37 18.83
CA LEU A 482 17.95 21.27 19.80
C LEU A 482 18.41 20.99 21.24
N SER A 483 18.76 19.74 21.57
CA SER A 483 19.29 19.40 22.89
C SER A 483 20.61 20.11 23.19
N ASN A 484 21.46 20.29 22.18
CA ASN A 484 22.78 20.91 22.33
C ASN A 484 22.72 22.45 22.41
N LYS A 485 21.63 23.07 21.97
CA LYS A 485 21.47 24.53 21.92
C LYS A 485 20.81 25.14 23.17
N ASN A 486 20.68 24.38 24.27
CA ASN A 486 20.03 24.81 25.51
C ASN A 486 18.67 25.49 25.27
N THR A 487 17.80 24.80 24.55
CA THR A 487 16.50 25.32 24.15
C THR A 487 15.49 25.30 25.30
N ASP A 488 14.69 26.37 25.40
CA ASP A 488 13.56 26.46 26.34
C ASP A 488 12.29 25.85 25.73
N LEU A 489 12.39 24.56 25.34
CA LEU A 489 11.20 23.82 24.95
C LEU A 489 10.36 23.52 26.20
N ASN A 490 9.14 24.04 26.21
CA ASN A 490 8.15 23.76 27.24
C ASN A 490 6.95 23.08 26.60
N GLY A 491 6.22 22.26 27.34
CA GLY A 491 5.12 21.49 26.80
C GLY A 491 3.97 21.33 27.76
N LYS A 492 2.82 21.02 27.20
CA LYS A 492 1.59 20.68 27.89
C LYS A 492 0.92 19.55 27.11
N VAL A 493 0.67 18.43 27.76
CA VAL A 493 -0.02 17.28 27.17
C VAL A 493 -1.12 16.87 28.14
N VAL A 494 -2.36 16.89 27.65
CA VAL A 494 -3.57 16.70 28.45
C VAL A 494 -4.39 15.58 27.84
N LEU A 495 -4.88 14.68 28.67
CA LEU A 495 -5.95 13.74 28.35
C LEU A 495 -7.26 14.33 28.85
N ASP A 496 -8.12 14.74 27.93
CA ASP A 496 -9.52 15.07 28.21
C ASP A 496 -10.37 13.80 28.13
N TYR A 497 -11.33 13.65 29.04
CA TYR A 497 -12.25 12.52 29.07
C TYR A 497 -13.57 12.89 29.74
N PHE A 498 -14.63 12.13 29.45
CA PHE A 498 -15.92 12.27 30.10
C PHE A 498 -16.06 11.22 31.19
N ASN A 499 -16.27 11.65 32.42
CA ASN A 499 -16.59 10.77 33.55
C ASN A 499 -18.10 10.48 33.54
N ASP A 500 -18.47 9.25 33.19
CA ASP A 500 -19.86 8.82 33.09
C ASP A 500 -20.54 8.63 34.44
N GLU A 501 -19.78 8.38 35.51
CA GLU A 501 -20.31 8.31 36.88
C GLU A 501 -20.71 9.69 37.40
N GLU A 502 -19.88 10.70 37.15
CA GLU A 502 -20.10 12.08 37.62
C GLU A 502 -20.78 12.99 36.61
N LYS A 503 -21.00 12.50 35.38
CA LYS A 503 -21.60 13.23 34.25
C LYS A 503 -20.92 14.57 33.96
N LYS A 504 -19.59 14.59 33.95
CA LYS A 504 -18.79 15.80 33.69
C LYS A 504 -17.52 15.51 32.90
N GLU A 505 -16.98 16.53 32.24
CA GLU A 505 -15.66 16.48 31.62
C GLU A 505 -14.56 16.63 32.68
N GLU A 506 -13.52 15.82 32.56
CA GLU A 506 -12.34 15.82 33.42
C GLU A 506 -11.06 15.83 32.58
N LYS A 507 -9.94 16.20 33.23
CA LYS A 507 -8.64 16.34 32.60
C LYS A 507 -7.56 15.65 33.42
N SER A 508 -6.67 14.94 32.75
CA SER A 508 -5.44 14.41 33.34
C SER A 508 -4.23 14.96 32.59
N TYR A 509 -3.26 15.49 33.31
CA TYR A 509 -2.09 16.15 32.74
C TYR A 509 -0.91 15.20 32.70
N LEU A 510 -0.46 14.83 31.50
CA LEU A 510 0.73 14.02 31.31
C LEU A 510 1.99 14.89 31.46
N LEU A 511 1.90 16.13 30.97
CA LEU A 511 2.96 17.11 30.98
C LEU A 511 2.35 18.49 31.24
N GLY A 512 2.97 19.29 32.11
CA GLY A 512 2.45 20.61 32.47
C GLY A 512 1.25 20.53 33.43
N THR A 513 0.51 21.62 33.51
CA THR A 513 -0.65 21.76 34.40
C THR A 513 -1.76 22.55 33.70
N GLU A 514 -2.89 22.73 34.38
CA GLU A 514 -3.99 23.57 33.88
C GLU A 514 -3.50 24.97 33.50
N ASN A 515 -2.69 25.59 34.36
CA ASN A 515 -2.28 26.99 34.26
C ASN A 515 -0.82 27.21 33.81
N GLY A 516 -0.07 26.15 33.46
CA GLY A 516 1.35 26.30 33.13
C GLY A 516 1.93 25.17 32.28
N TYR A 517 2.95 25.52 31.49
CA TYR A 517 3.78 24.57 30.74
C TYR A 517 4.90 24.02 31.63
N GLU A 518 5.37 22.82 31.33
CA GLU A 518 6.53 22.20 31.98
C GLU A 518 7.70 22.10 30.99
N LYS A 519 8.94 22.26 31.47
CA LYS A 519 10.14 22.11 30.63
C LYS A 519 10.24 20.68 30.09
N VAL A 520 10.46 20.56 28.78
CA VAL A 520 10.60 19.27 28.09
C VAL A 520 12.07 18.88 28.01
N LYS A 521 12.39 17.69 28.51
CA LYS A 521 13.71 17.07 28.31
C LYS A 521 13.74 16.41 26.93
N PHE A 522 14.75 16.74 26.13
CA PHE A 522 15.04 15.97 24.91
C PHE A 522 15.62 14.60 25.28
N VAL A 523 15.06 13.55 24.70
CA VAL A 523 15.49 12.17 24.89
C VAL A 523 15.81 11.53 23.55
N PRO A 524 16.57 10.42 23.51
CA PRO A 524 16.71 9.63 22.29
C PRO A 524 15.34 9.24 21.72
N PRO A 525 15.19 9.14 20.38
CA PRO A 525 13.94 8.69 19.78
C PRO A 525 13.60 7.27 20.22
N LEU A 526 12.33 6.91 20.10
CA LEU A 526 11.91 5.51 20.24
C LEU A 526 12.76 4.59 19.33
N PRO A 527 12.94 3.31 19.67
CA PRO A 527 13.63 2.37 18.79
C PRO A 527 12.96 2.27 17.41
N ASP A 528 13.75 2.01 16.37
CA ASP A 528 13.27 1.88 14.98
C ASP A 528 12.08 0.92 14.80
N PHE A 529 11.96 -0.08 15.68
CA PHE A 529 10.80 -0.97 15.76
C PHE A 529 9.48 -0.18 15.74
N PHE A 530 9.38 0.90 16.51
CA PHE A 530 8.17 1.71 16.63
C PHE A 530 7.82 2.45 15.34
N TYR A 531 8.77 2.63 14.42
CA TYR A 531 8.60 3.34 13.15
C TYR A 531 8.41 2.38 11.97
N ASN A 532 9.04 1.21 12.01
CA ASN A 532 9.13 0.31 10.86
C ASN A 532 8.29 -0.95 11.01
N ALA A 533 8.01 -1.41 12.23
CA ALA A 533 7.21 -2.62 12.44
C ALA A 533 5.74 -2.43 12.04
N ASN A 534 5.12 -3.54 11.64
CA ASN A 534 3.70 -3.58 11.29
C ASN A 534 2.84 -3.59 12.56
N ASN A 535 1.61 -3.07 12.46
CA ASN A 535 0.62 -3.18 13.52
C ASN A 535 0.41 -4.65 13.92
N GLY A 536 0.38 -4.90 15.23
CA GLY A 536 0.21 -6.23 15.84
C GLY A 536 1.53 -6.96 16.05
N SER A 537 2.66 -6.36 15.69
CA SER A 537 3.99 -6.92 15.96
C SER A 537 4.30 -6.91 17.46
N VAL A 538 5.12 -7.87 17.90
CA VAL A 538 5.53 -8.01 19.31
C VAL A 538 6.81 -7.21 19.58
N TYR A 539 6.77 -6.32 20.57
CA TYR A 539 7.95 -5.65 21.11
C TYR A 539 8.42 -6.35 22.39
N SER A 540 9.70 -6.72 22.47
CA SER A 540 10.27 -7.41 23.64
C SER A 540 11.37 -6.61 24.36
N GLY A 541 11.69 -5.40 23.88
CA GLY A 541 12.71 -4.54 24.47
C GLY A 541 12.25 -3.75 25.69
N SER A 542 13.17 -3.08 26.37
CA SER A 542 12.81 -2.10 27.40
C SER A 542 12.47 -0.75 26.76
N LEU A 543 11.39 -0.12 27.23
CA LEU A 543 11.08 1.26 26.84
C LEU A 543 12.22 2.19 27.31
N PRO A 544 12.76 3.06 26.44
CA PRO A 544 13.77 4.02 26.83
C PRO A 544 13.19 5.10 27.74
N GLU A 545 14.06 5.87 28.40
CA GLU A 545 13.67 7.02 29.22
C GLU A 545 12.86 8.01 28.37
N ALA A 546 11.65 8.32 28.81
CA ALA A 546 10.78 9.29 28.15
C ALA A 546 11.12 10.72 28.57
N SER A 547 10.72 11.70 27.77
CA SER A 547 10.72 13.10 28.19
C SER A 547 9.83 13.30 29.42
N LYS A 548 8.73 12.54 29.47
CA LYS A 548 7.81 12.51 30.60
C LYS A 548 7.06 11.17 30.66
N GLU A 549 6.89 10.63 31.86
CA GLU A 549 6.01 9.51 32.19
C GLU A 549 4.90 10.03 33.12
N ALA A 550 3.67 9.57 32.90
CA ALA A 550 2.52 9.90 33.72
C ALA A 550 1.63 8.67 33.95
N ASP A 551 1.07 8.60 35.16
CA ASP A 551 0.08 7.60 35.53
C ASP A 551 -1.31 8.03 35.05
N LEU A 552 -1.94 7.17 34.25
CA LEU A 552 -3.28 7.35 33.70
C LEU A 552 -4.25 6.30 34.25
N SER A 553 -3.91 5.65 35.36
CA SER A 553 -4.78 4.64 35.99
C SER A 553 -6.13 5.20 36.40
N GLU A 554 -6.19 6.44 36.87
CA GLU A 554 -7.45 7.08 37.29
C GLU A 554 -8.46 7.23 36.12
N PRO A 555 -8.14 7.91 35.01
CA PRO A 555 -9.10 8.11 33.92
C PRO A 555 -9.60 6.80 33.32
N PHE A 556 -8.72 5.79 33.18
CA PHE A 556 -9.09 4.48 32.62
C PHE A 556 -9.69 3.50 33.67
N GLY A 557 -9.54 3.83 34.96
CA GLY A 557 -10.06 3.07 36.09
C GLY A 557 -11.50 3.42 36.48
N LYS A 558 -12.03 4.56 36.01
CA LYS A 558 -13.43 4.99 36.18
C LYS A 558 -14.30 4.54 35.01
N ASP A 559 -15.62 4.65 35.15
CA ASP A 559 -16.53 4.63 33.98
C ASP A 559 -16.31 5.92 33.18
N SER A 560 -15.40 5.87 32.22
CA SER A 560 -14.98 7.04 31.43
C SER A 560 -15.02 6.75 29.95
N THR A 561 -15.47 7.73 29.18
CA THR A 561 -15.57 7.70 27.71
C THR A 561 -14.94 8.95 27.08
N ASN A 562 -14.92 9.02 25.74
CA ASN A 562 -14.49 10.20 24.98
C ASN A 562 -13.06 10.68 25.28
N PHE A 563 -12.12 9.74 25.43
CA PHE A 563 -10.71 10.06 25.64
C PHE A 563 -10.13 10.84 24.47
N LYS A 564 -9.39 11.92 24.74
CA LYS A 564 -8.71 12.71 23.72
C LYS A 564 -7.44 13.35 24.26
N PHE A 565 -6.34 13.20 23.55
CA PHE A 565 -5.14 13.95 23.87
C PHE A 565 -5.13 15.30 23.17
N ASN A 566 -4.77 16.34 23.91
CA ASN A 566 -4.41 17.64 23.38
C ASN A 566 -2.97 17.94 23.80
N TYR A 567 -2.17 18.41 22.85
CA TYR A 567 -0.77 18.74 23.09
C TYR A 567 -0.44 20.13 22.58
N GLU A 568 0.43 20.80 23.33
CA GLU A 568 1.01 22.09 23.02
C GLU A 568 2.50 22.05 23.35
N LEU A 569 3.35 22.35 22.38
CA LEU A 569 4.79 22.48 22.54
C LEU A 569 5.17 23.92 22.27
N LYS A 570 5.64 24.62 23.30
CA LYS A 570 6.08 26.00 23.25
C LYS A 570 7.60 26.06 23.10
N LEU A 571 8.06 26.66 22.01
CA LEU A 571 9.47 26.89 21.72
C LEU A 571 9.67 28.36 21.37
N SER A 572 10.55 29.03 22.11
CA SER A 572 11.06 30.36 21.70
C SER A 572 11.87 30.18 20.41
N GLY A 573 11.61 31.03 19.40
CA GLY A 573 12.21 30.89 18.08
C GLY A 573 13.72 30.66 18.11
N ILE A 574 14.18 29.65 17.38
CA ILE A 574 15.57 29.24 17.33
C ILE A 574 16.09 29.17 15.90
N THR A 575 17.27 29.75 15.69
CA THR A 575 18.00 29.65 14.43
C THR A 575 18.89 28.40 14.41
N ILE A 576 18.73 27.59 13.39
CA ILE A 576 19.56 26.41 13.11
C ILE A 576 20.30 26.68 11.80
N TYR A 577 21.62 26.74 11.87
CA TYR A 577 22.48 26.92 10.71
C TYR A 577 22.77 25.58 10.06
N LYS A 578 23.02 25.58 8.75
CA LYS A 578 23.44 24.39 8.00
C LYS A 578 24.70 23.73 8.56
N LYS A 579 25.61 24.51 9.15
CA LYS A 579 26.80 23.99 9.86
C LYS A 579 26.42 23.15 11.09
N ASP A 580 25.37 23.53 11.83
CA ASP A 580 24.93 22.79 13.02
C ASP A 580 24.44 21.39 12.67
N ILE A 581 24.02 21.18 11.41
CA ILE A 581 23.64 19.87 10.87
C ILE A 581 24.89 19.08 10.45
N LYS A 582 25.85 19.73 9.78
CA LYS A 582 27.09 19.08 9.34
C LYS A 582 27.96 18.62 10.52
N ASP A 583 27.99 19.43 11.58
CA ASP A 583 28.76 19.15 12.80
C ASP A 583 28.06 18.12 13.71
N ASN A 584 26.86 17.65 13.33
CA ASN A 584 26.06 16.66 14.07
C ASN A 584 26.48 15.22 13.72
N ASP A 585 27.76 14.91 13.94
CA ASP A 585 28.49 13.65 13.66
C ASP A 585 27.65 12.35 13.76
N GLY A 586 27.08 11.91 12.63
CA GLY A 586 26.28 10.68 12.53
C GLY A 586 24.91 10.70 13.26
N LYS A 587 24.53 11.83 13.87
CA LYS A 587 23.30 12.02 14.64
C LYS A 587 22.16 12.57 13.79
N THR A 588 20.94 12.50 14.32
CA THR A 588 19.73 12.82 13.53
C THR A 588 19.54 14.32 13.37
N SER A 589 19.28 14.79 12.15
CA SER A 589 18.91 16.18 11.84
C SER A 589 17.42 16.45 12.05
N LYS A 590 16.76 15.77 12.98
CA LYS A 590 15.29 15.77 13.08
C LYS A 590 14.81 16.31 14.42
N ILE A 591 13.61 16.88 14.41
CA ILE A 591 12.76 16.99 15.59
C ILE A 591 11.61 16.00 15.42
N SER A 592 11.48 15.10 16.40
CA SER A 592 10.43 14.09 16.44
C SER A 592 9.73 14.14 17.78
N GLY A 593 8.42 13.90 17.75
CA GLY A 593 7.60 13.80 18.95
C GLY A 593 6.66 12.63 18.85
N ASP A 594 6.53 11.87 19.93
CA ASP A 594 5.67 10.70 20.03
C ASP A 594 4.94 10.68 21.37
N LEU A 595 3.67 10.31 21.32
CA LEU A 595 2.90 9.87 22.47
C LEU A 595 2.85 8.34 22.45
N LEU A 596 3.20 7.71 23.56
CA LEU A 596 3.12 6.27 23.73
C LEU A 596 2.23 5.95 24.93
N LEU A 597 1.13 5.27 24.69
CA LEU A 597 0.28 4.69 25.72
C LEU A 597 0.70 3.25 25.97
N VAL A 598 0.90 2.90 27.23
CA VAL A 598 1.07 1.52 27.69
C VAL A 598 -0.21 1.12 28.41
N ILE A 599 -0.96 0.21 27.79
CA ILE A 599 -2.19 -0.32 28.36
C ILE A 599 -1.90 -1.74 28.83
N PRO A 600 -1.69 -1.96 30.14
CA PRO A 600 -1.51 -3.30 30.66
C PRO A 600 -2.82 -4.08 30.57
N LEU A 601 -2.70 -5.40 30.46
CA LEU A 601 -3.83 -6.33 30.54
C LEU A 601 -4.09 -6.73 31.98
N SER A 602 -4.11 -5.72 32.83
CA SER A 602 -4.50 -5.80 34.21
C SER A 602 -5.75 -4.94 34.42
N PHE A 603 -6.70 -5.49 35.16
CA PHE A 603 -7.98 -4.85 35.35
C PHE A 603 -8.58 -5.15 36.72
N ASN A 604 -9.44 -4.24 37.15
CA ASN A 604 -10.26 -4.38 38.34
C ASN A 604 -11.70 -4.70 37.95
N THR A 605 -12.34 -5.55 38.74
CA THR A 605 -13.75 -5.87 38.65
C THR A 605 -14.45 -5.51 39.96
N ALA A 606 -15.51 -4.69 39.88
CA ALA A 606 -16.29 -4.30 41.06
C ALA A 606 -17.22 -5.42 41.55
N LYS A 607 -17.54 -6.37 40.65
CA LYS A 607 -18.40 -7.54 40.83
C LYS A 607 -17.87 -8.68 39.95
N ASP A 608 -18.41 -9.88 40.12
CA ASP A 608 -18.06 -11.03 39.28
C ASP A 608 -18.45 -10.77 37.81
N ILE A 609 -17.53 -11.05 36.88
CA ILE A 609 -17.72 -10.80 35.44
C ILE A 609 -17.66 -12.10 34.64
N VAL A 610 -18.70 -12.36 33.85
CA VAL A 610 -18.72 -13.47 32.89
C VAL A 610 -17.83 -13.12 31.70
N LEU A 611 -16.75 -13.90 31.51
CA LEU A 611 -15.78 -13.76 30.42
C LEU A 611 -16.19 -14.58 29.19
N GLY A 612 -16.91 -15.68 29.39
CA GLY A 612 -17.43 -16.52 28.32
C GLY A 612 -18.55 -17.42 28.83
N LYS A 613 -19.50 -17.74 27.95
CA LYS A 613 -20.65 -18.60 28.24
C LYS A 613 -20.85 -19.60 27.09
N VAL A 614 -21.16 -20.85 27.45
CA VAL A 614 -21.74 -21.84 26.54
C VAL A 614 -23.10 -22.23 27.09
N ASP A 615 -24.13 -22.01 26.28
CA ASP A 615 -25.48 -22.46 26.58
C ASP A 615 -25.56 -23.98 26.38
N GLY A 616 -26.11 -24.66 27.37
CA GLY A 616 -26.31 -26.10 27.28
C GLY A 616 -27.31 -26.45 26.18
N SER A 617 -27.06 -27.56 25.50
CA SER A 617 -27.99 -28.16 24.54
C SER A 617 -28.20 -29.63 24.88
N GLY A 618 -29.45 -30.08 24.87
CA GLY A 618 -29.82 -31.44 25.28
C GLY A 618 -29.61 -31.72 26.77
N ASP A 619 -29.82 -32.98 27.16
CA ASP A 619 -29.59 -33.42 28.53
C ASP A 619 -28.07 -33.47 28.83
N PHE A 620 -27.61 -32.72 29.84
CA PHE A 620 -26.20 -32.63 30.24
C PHE A 620 -25.61 -33.99 30.64
N PHE A 621 -26.45 -34.87 31.17
CA PHE A 621 -26.10 -36.25 31.55
C PHE A 621 -26.38 -37.26 30.42
N LYS A 622 -26.79 -36.78 29.24
CA LYS A 622 -27.16 -37.57 28.05
C LYS A 622 -28.13 -38.71 28.34
N ARG A 623 -29.08 -38.48 29.25
CA ARG A 623 -30.16 -39.45 29.53
C ARG A 623 -31.06 -39.59 28.29
N PRO A 624 -31.49 -40.81 27.93
CA PRO A 624 -32.22 -41.10 26.70
C PRO A 624 -33.57 -40.37 26.61
N ASP A 625 -33.93 -39.93 25.40
CA ASP A 625 -35.20 -39.25 25.10
C ASP A 625 -36.41 -40.13 25.44
N SER A 626 -37.47 -39.49 25.94
CA SER A 626 -38.62 -40.17 26.52
C SER A 626 -39.38 -41.04 25.52
N GLY A 627 -39.16 -42.35 25.57
CA GLY A 627 -40.20 -43.31 25.25
C GLY A 627 -41.19 -43.46 26.42
N ASN A 628 -42.40 -43.96 26.11
CA ASN A 628 -43.43 -44.28 27.12
C ASN A 628 -43.16 -45.65 27.81
N GLY A 629 -41.96 -46.21 27.68
CA GLY A 629 -41.60 -47.51 28.24
C GLY A 629 -41.26 -47.46 29.74
N LEU A 630 -41.55 -48.54 30.45
CA LEU A 630 -41.12 -48.78 31.85
C LEU A 630 -39.60 -48.64 32.01
N ILE A 631 -38.85 -49.04 30.98
CA ILE A 631 -37.38 -48.98 30.93
C ILE A 631 -36.90 -47.51 30.84
N ASP A 632 -37.63 -46.63 30.16
CA ASP A 632 -37.30 -45.21 30.02
C ASP A 632 -37.53 -44.41 31.31
N LYS A 633 -38.39 -44.92 32.21
CA LYS A 633 -38.56 -44.36 33.56
C LYS A 633 -37.48 -44.85 34.52
N ALA A 634 -37.07 -46.11 34.39
CA ALA A 634 -36.03 -46.72 35.21
C ALA A 634 -34.62 -46.18 34.91
N THR A 635 -34.35 -45.83 33.65
CA THR A 635 -33.08 -45.19 33.23
C THR A 635 -33.00 -43.69 33.56
N LYS A 636 -34.03 -43.12 34.19
CA LYS A 636 -34.06 -41.72 34.66
C LYS A 636 -33.77 -41.54 36.15
N ALA A 637 -33.74 -42.63 36.92
CA ALA A 637 -33.45 -42.58 38.35
C ALA A 637 -31.93 -42.60 38.59
N VAL A 638 -31.34 -41.41 38.64
CA VAL A 638 -29.94 -41.21 39.00
C VAL A 638 -29.77 -41.45 40.50
N LYS A 639 -28.82 -42.33 40.85
CA LYS A 639 -28.48 -42.66 42.25
C LYS A 639 -27.25 -41.90 42.72
N GLU A 640 -26.26 -41.80 41.85
CA GLU A 640 -24.98 -41.19 42.16
C GLU A 640 -24.44 -40.51 40.91
N VAL A 641 -23.86 -39.33 41.09
CA VAL A 641 -23.22 -38.55 40.04
C VAL A 641 -21.83 -38.15 40.50
N VAL A 642 -20.83 -38.49 39.70
CA VAL A 642 -19.47 -37.99 39.86
C VAL A 642 -19.18 -37.06 38.69
N LEU A 643 -19.29 -35.75 38.94
CA LEU A 643 -18.94 -34.72 37.97
C LEU A 643 -17.47 -34.31 38.19
N LYS A 644 -16.68 -34.31 37.13
CA LYS A 644 -15.28 -33.85 37.13
C LYS A 644 -15.07 -32.82 36.03
N LEU A 645 -14.38 -31.73 36.35
CA LEU A 645 -13.95 -30.72 35.38
C LEU A 645 -12.46 -30.88 35.12
N ASP A 646 -12.10 -31.31 33.91
CA ASP A 646 -10.74 -31.20 33.40
C ASP A 646 -10.58 -29.81 32.78
N TYR A 647 -9.54 -29.08 33.16
CA TYR A 647 -9.34 -27.73 32.67
C TYR A 647 -7.87 -27.39 32.42
N TYR A 648 -7.67 -26.43 31.53
CA TYR A 648 -6.42 -25.70 31.38
C TYR A 648 -6.72 -24.21 31.44
N ASN A 649 -6.17 -23.54 32.44
CA ASN A 649 -6.29 -22.10 32.60
C ASN A 649 -4.96 -21.43 32.22
N GLY A 650 -4.88 -21.00 30.96
CA GLY A 650 -3.75 -20.28 30.40
C GLY A 650 -3.68 -18.80 30.77
N SER A 651 -4.72 -18.23 31.38
CA SER A 651 -4.85 -16.77 31.57
C SER A 651 -3.87 -16.17 32.58
N GLY A 652 -3.25 -16.98 33.43
CA GLY A 652 -2.37 -16.50 34.51
C GLY A 652 -3.10 -16.00 35.76
N ILE A 653 -4.43 -15.87 35.75
CA ILE A 653 -5.25 -15.48 36.90
C ILE A 653 -6.11 -16.65 37.38
N SER A 654 -6.58 -16.61 38.63
CA SER A 654 -7.58 -17.57 39.12
C SER A 654 -8.96 -17.16 38.61
N LEU A 655 -9.65 -18.09 37.96
CA LEU A 655 -10.99 -17.91 37.40
C LEU A 655 -11.95 -18.88 38.07
N ASP A 656 -13.23 -18.71 37.82
CA ASP A 656 -14.29 -19.59 38.29
C ASP A 656 -15.02 -20.22 37.09
N ALA A 657 -15.27 -21.54 37.14
CA ALA A 657 -16.22 -22.22 36.27
C ALA A 657 -17.56 -22.34 37.01
N VAL A 658 -18.58 -21.68 36.49
CA VAL A 658 -19.94 -21.72 37.04
C VAL A 658 -20.82 -22.56 36.14
N LEU A 659 -21.35 -23.66 36.68
CA LEU A 659 -22.32 -24.54 36.04
C LEU A 659 -23.70 -24.22 36.60
N THR A 660 -24.64 -23.86 35.72
CA THR A 660 -26.01 -23.49 36.13
C THR A 660 -27.04 -24.29 35.34
N GLY A 661 -27.90 -25.03 36.04
CA GLY A 661 -29.06 -25.68 35.42
C GLY A 661 -30.07 -24.64 34.93
N LYS A 662 -30.75 -24.88 33.80
CA LYS A 662 -31.73 -23.92 33.22
C LYS A 662 -32.88 -23.54 34.16
N ASN A 663 -33.20 -24.38 35.14
CA ASN A 663 -34.20 -24.10 36.16
C ASN A 663 -33.69 -23.21 37.31
N GLY A 664 -32.40 -22.85 37.31
CA GLY A 664 -31.70 -22.03 38.31
C GLY A 664 -31.42 -22.72 39.65
N LYS A 665 -31.89 -23.95 39.87
CA LYS A 665 -31.77 -24.65 41.15
C LYS A 665 -30.41 -25.34 41.31
N PHE A 666 -29.90 -25.92 40.23
CA PHE A 666 -28.55 -26.47 40.20
C PHE A 666 -27.55 -25.35 39.92
N LYS A 667 -26.64 -25.09 40.86
CA LYS A 667 -25.52 -24.15 40.66
C LYS A 667 -24.26 -24.67 41.33
N LYS A 668 -23.18 -24.82 40.57
CA LYS A 668 -21.86 -25.25 41.06
C LYS A 668 -20.80 -24.26 40.62
N ASN A 669 -19.97 -23.80 41.56
CA ASN A 669 -18.81 -22.95 41.28
C ASN A 669 -17.52 -23.73 41.57
N VAL A 670 -16.57 -23.69 40.64
CA VAL A 670 -15.29 -24.38 40.73
C VAL A 670 -14.17 -23.42 40.38
N GLN A 671 -13.24 -23.23 41.31
CA GLN A 671 -12.07 -22.39 41.07
C GLN A 671 -11.08 -23.07 40.11
N LEU A 672 -10.76 -22.38 39.01
CA LEU A 672 -9.79 -22.73 37.99
C LEU A 672 -8.46 -22.01 38.29
N LYS A 673 -7.54 -22.67 38.98
CA LYS A 673 -6.19 -22.13 39.22
C LYS A 673 -5.36 -22.09 37.92
N PRO A 674 -4.40 -21.17 37.77
CA PRO A 674 -3.51 -21.14 36.59
C PRO A 674 -2.86 -22.51 36.31
N GLY A 675 -2.80 -22.90 35.04
CA GLY A 675 -2.24 -24.19 34.59
C GLY A 675 -3.30 -25.28 34.34
N LYS A 676 -2.86 -26.54 34.29
CA LYS A 676 -3.75 -27.69 34.11
C LYS A 676 -4.29 -28.18 35.45
N GLY A 677 -5.55 -28.60 35.48
CA GLY A 677 -6.16 -29.17 36.69
C GLY A 677 -7.33 -30.10 36.39
N LEU A 678 -7.61 -30.99 37.34
CA LEU A 678 -8.77 -31.87 37.33
C LEU A 678 -9.45 -31.73 38.70
N VAL A 679 -10.72 -31.31 38.72
CA VAL A 679 -11.45 -31.06 39.97
C VAL A 679 -12.75 -31.85 39.98
N SER A 680 -12.97 -32.61 41.06
CA SER A 680 -14.27 -33.25 41.32
C SER A 680 -15.24 -32.20 41.86
N VAL A 681 -16.41 -32.12 41.26
CA VAL A 681 -17.50 -31.24 41.68
C VAL A 681 -18.42 -32.00 42.61
N GLU A 682 -18.66 -31.44 43.79
CA GLU A 682 -19.56 -32.04 44.77
C GLU A 682 -21.01 -31.99 44.29
N ILE A 683 -21.66 -33.16 44.24
CA ILE A 683 -23.08 -33.33 43.92
C ILE A 683 -23.81 -33.79 45.17
N THR A 684 -24.79 -33.01 45.61
CA THR A 684 -25.59 -33.27 46.81
C THR A 684 -26.84 -34.10 46.48
N GLU A 685 -27.51 -34.63 47.50
CA GLU A 685 -28.79 -35.33 47.31
C GLU A 685 -29.87 -34.42 46.71
N GLU A 686 -29.86 -33.12 47.04
CA GLU A 686 -30.78 -32.14 46.45
C GLU A 686 -30.52 -31.93 44.95
N ASP A 687 -29.24 -31.88 44.55
CA ASP A 687 -28.87 -31.81 43.13
C ASP A 687 -29.37 -33.06 42.39
N ILE A 688 -29.19 -34.25 42.96
CA ILE A 688 -29.68 -35.51 42.36
C ILE A 688 -31.19 -35.51 42.24
N ALA A 689 -31.90 -35.01 43.26
CA ALA A 689 -33.35 -34.87 43.22
C ALA A 689 -33.82 -33.91 42.13
N ASP A 690 -33.10 -32.80 41.91
CA ASP A 690 -33.41 -31.82 40.86
C ASP A 690 -33.13 -32.36 39.45
N ILE A 691 -31.99 -33.05 39.28
CA ILE A 691 -31.62 -33.76 38.05
C ILE A 691 -32.71 -34.77 37.68
N ASN A 692 -33.17 -35.58 38.63
CA ASN A 692 -34.20 -36.60 38.40
C ASN A 692 -35.57 -36.00 38.06
N LYS A 693 -35.90 -34.80 38.56
CA LYS A 693 -37.19 -34.13 38.31
C LYS A 693 -37.24 -33.34 37.00
N THR A 694 -36.10 -33.04 36.39
CA THR A 694 -35.99 -32.14 35.24
C THR A 694 -35.48 -32.93 34.03
N TYR A 695 -36.22 -32.94 32.92
CA TYR A 695 -35.80 -33.59 31.67
C TYR A 695 -36.22 -32.76 30.44
N PRO A 696 -35.32 -32.45 29.49
CA PRO A 696 -33.85 -32.60 29.60
C PRO A 696 -33.28 -31.70 30.71
N PHE A 697 -32.28 -32.19 31.43
CA PHE A 697 -31.53 -31.39 32.40
C PHE A 697 -30.41 -30.66 31.68
N VAL A 698 -30.66 -29.41 31.32
CA VAL A 698 -29.73 -28.60 30.55
C VAL A 698 -28.90 -27.73 31.48
N VAL A 699 -27.58 -27.74 31.32
CA VAL A 699 -26.64 -26.95 32.13
C VAL A 699 -25.88 -25.98 31.23
N ASP A 700 -25.95 -24.70 31.58
CA ASP A 700 -25.12 -23.65 31.02
C ASP A 700 -23.78 -23.61 31.78
N MET A 701 -22.70 -23.27 31.07
CA MET A 701 -21.37 -23.10 31.65
C MET A 701 -20.84 -21.71 31.39
N GLU A 702 -20.34 -21.08 32.45
CA GLU A 702 -19.72 -19.76 32.40
C GLU A 702 -18.29 -19.81 32.96
N VAL A 703 -17.38 -19.06 32.35
CA VAL A 703 -16.07 -18.73 32.94
C VAL A 703 -16.16 -17.32 33.49
N VAL A 704 -15.88 -17.16 34.77
CA VAL A 704 -16.11 -15.93 35.53
C VAL A 704 -14.78 -15.42 36.10
N ALA A 705 -14.51 -14.13 35.91
CA ALA A 705 -13.50 -13.42 36.69
C ALA A 705 -14.15 -12.95 38.01
N PRO A 706 -13.68 -13.41 39.17
CA PRO A 706 -14.25 -13.00 40.45
C PRO A 706 -13.97 -11.51 40.71
N LYS A 707 -14.73 -10.89 41.61
CA LYS A 707 -14.45 -9.52 42.07
C LYS A 707 -12.99 -9.37 42.56
N GLY A 708 -12.25 -8.40 42.02
CA GLY A 708 -10.89 -8.09 42.46
C GLY A 708 -9.99 -7.52 41.37
N SER A 709 -8.69 -7.51 41.63
CA SER A 709 -7.65 -7.11 40.68
C SER A 709 -7.07 -8.34 40.00
N HIS A 710 -6.93 -8.27 38.69
CA HIS A 710 -6.51 -9.36 37.81
C HIS A 710 -5.40 -8.87 36.87
N ALA A 711 -4.38 -9.71 36.64
CA ALA A 711 -3.30 -9.42 35.69
C ALA A 711 -3.13 -10.61 34.74
N VAL A 712 -3.52 -10.43 33.48
CA VAL A 712 -3.67 -11.53 32.51
C VAL A 712 -2.39 -11.71 31.68
N SER A 713 -2.06 -12.97 31.38
CA SER A 713 -1.06 -13.35 30.39
C SER A 713 -1.73 -13.61 29.03
N LEU A 714 -1.19 -13.02 27.96
CA LEU A 714 -1.72 -13.19 26.61
C LEU A 714 -1.54 -14.62 26.06
N GLU A 715 -2.41 -14.93 25.09
CA GLU A 715 -2.34 -16.04 24.12
C GLU A 715 -2.82 -17.43 24.55
N LYS A 716 -2.90 -17.75 25.84
CA LYS A 716 -3.25 -19.11 26.26
C LYS A 716 -4.74 -19.25 26.61
N PRO A 717 -5.46 -20.23 26.03
CA PRO A 717 -6.89 -20.40 26.25
C PRO A 717 -7.20 -20.83 27.68
N VAL A 718 -8.45 -20.58 28.09
CA VAL A 718 -9.08 -21.23 29.23
C VAL A 718 -10.02 -22.27 28.68
N THR A 719 -9.64 -23.54 28.78
CA THR A 719 -10.48 -24.66 28.35
C THR A 719 -11.04 -25.39 29.55
N VAL A 720 -12.35 -25.62 29.57
CA VAL A 720 -13.03 -26.40 30.61
C VAL A 720 -13.81 -27.52 29.94
N SER A 721 -13.53 -28.76 30.34
CA SER A 721 -14.13 -29.99 29.79
C SER A 721 -14.79 -30.79 30.91
N PRO A 722 -16.12 -30.66 31.09
CA PRO A 722 -16.86 -31.49 32.01
C PRO A 722 -16.91 -32.94 31.54
N SER A 723 -16.58 -33.83 32.47
CA SER A 723 -16.80 -35.27 32.37
C SER A 723 -17.71 -35.69 33.51
N VAL A 724 -18.70 -36.53 33.20
CA VAL A 724 -19.63 -37.04 34.20
C VAL A 724 -19.59 -38.56 34.18
N SER A 725 -19.46 -39.16 35.36
CA SER A 725 -19.91 -40.52 35.60
C SER A 725 -21.27 -40.51 36.29
N VAL A 726 -22.25 -41.19 35.71
CA VAL A 726 -23.60 -41.32 36.28
C VAL A 726 -23.87 -42.78 36.58
N LYS A 727 -24.23 -43.08 37.82
CA LYS A 727 -24.71 -44.39 38.22
C LYS A 727 -26.22 -44.35 38.38
N LEU A 728 -26.90 -45.19 37.61
CA LEU A 728 -28.35 -45.30 37.67
C LEU A 728 -28.77 -46.37 38.66
N GLU A 729 -29.98 -46.26 39.20
CA GLU A 729 -30.61 -47.34 39.96
C GLU A 729 -31.84 -47.84 39.24
N ILE A 730 -31.71 -49.04 38.68
CA ILE A 730 -32.84 -49.78 38.10
C ILE A 730 -33.32 -50.75 39.17
N ASN A 731 -34.56 -50.60 39.61
CA ASN A 731 -35.23 -51.50 40.54
C ASN A 731 -36.69 -51.64 40.15
N GLU A 732 -36.93 -52.29 39.01
CA GLU A 732 -38.26 -52.38 38.40
C GLU A 732 -38.84 -53.78 38.52
N THR A 733 -40.18 -53.83 38.51
CA THR A 733 -40.94 -55.08 38.47
C THR A 733 -41.78 -55.10 37.20
N VAL A 734 -41.40 -55.95 36.24
CA VAL A 734 -42.12 -56.12 34.97
C VAL A 734 -43.13 -57.25 35.13
N ASN A 735 -44.40 -56.98 34.81
CA ASN A 735 -45.42 -58.02 34.73
C ASN A 735 -45.30 -58.70 33.35
N VAL A 736 -45.11 -60.02 33.33
CA VAL A 736 -44.98 -60.78 32.08
C VAL A 736 -46.38 -61.27 31.69
N ASN A 737 -46.95 -60.68 30.64
CA ASN A 737 -48.16 -61.19 30.00
C ASN A 737 -47.79 -61.66 28.59
N LEU A 738 -47.49 -62.95 28.47
CA LEU A 738 -47.38 -63.62 27.18
C LEU A 738 -48.79 -64.01 26.75
N LYS A 739 -49.34 -63.33 25.74
CA LYS A 739 -50.41 -63.91 24.94
C LYS A 739 -49.80 -64.65 23.77
#